data_AF-A0A561WT34-F1
#
_entry.id   AF-A0A561WT34-F1
#
_cell.length_a   1.000
_cell.length_b   1.000
_cell.length_c   1.000
_cell.angle_alpha   90.00
_cell.angle_beta   90.00
_cell.angle_gamma   90.00
#
_symmetry.space_group_name_H-M   'P 1'
#
loop_
_entity.id
_entity.type
_entity.pdbx_description
1 polymer ?
#
loop_
_entity_poly.entity_id
_entity_poly.type
_entity_poly.pdbx_seq_one_letter_code
_entity_poly.pdbx_strand_id
1 'polypeptide(L)'
;MVAVSQLVAELPAAYADELDPAPFALGVASGEPNHESVVLWTRLAPDPLNAVDGGMPTDPVQVAWEVARDPQFRHVVQSGEVTAAPGSAHTVHVVVGDLAPDRWYWYRFRADEVYSRTGRTRTMPPPGAKADHMRFAFVSCQSWVGGPYPAYRDLAAQDLDFVVHLGDYIYETTNGSLTEFRRLHALYKTSPDLRAAHARFPFVLTWDDHEVQNNYAGSIPPGPADGRPFLERRANGYQAYYEHLPLRPEQRPTGPDMLMYRRVNFGRLAQFSVLDTRQYRSDQALGDGRKEPTGEVFDPTRTMTGPEQERWLLDGLSRSKARWNVVAQQTIMAAFDYDLGPGQIVNLDQWDGYPPARSRILDFIATQQVSNPIVLSGDWHTHWVNDLKTDFTDPGSKTVATEFVGTSISSGAGWDADVRAGLAANPHVKFYNGSYRGYVICDVTEQRWRTDLRIVLNARDAASPAYTIAAFEVLDGAPGAHRIDAGDGIIARVTDAATGAALPNVQVTVTATDGIQPMASTTDPSGEVLAFAPPGRYTVAVNGVGYEPVSHPVTVVEGAPTKLDLPLHRAATRAGAGRTIPGPQSQAGTADLVLGNDLMALAVSAGTDDPQLSGVTVGKPLDLAAVGHLDQLDWINLPYASVTQPRGGNAWQQRTVRSTAVEVLSAGGSAATVRATGASTAVPDLRVVTTYTIRPNEPWVTAESTFTNLGTAPRTFWTGDALDHDGAGQRSGVPGHGTITNGTPADYPPTAPWVGMTGSDRQTYGLLYEDTGFVAYAAYNWVMSQRQVTLAPGETFTLRRRIAAVDCGEGADPFAVLDRL
;
A
#
# COMPACT_ATOMS: atom_id res chain seq x y z
N MET A 1 5.71 -21.33 9.91
CA MET A 1 7.13 -21.14 10.28
C MET A 1 7.95 -22.33 9.81
N VAL A 2 9.11 -22.05 9.22
CA VAL A 2 10.07 -23.02 8.66
C VAL A 2 11.24 -23.16 9.64
N ALA A 3 11.89 -24.33 9.76
CA ALA A 3 13.06 -24.48 10.62
C ALA A 3 14.31 -23.85 9.98
N VAL A 4 15.24 -23.30 10.76
CA VAL A 4 16.49 -22.72 10.23
C VAL A 4 17.28 -23.73 9.40
N SER A 5 17.24 -25.03 9.75
CA SER A 5 17.89 -26.08 8.97
C SER A 5 17.31 -26.24 7.55
N GLN A 6 16.01 -25.97 7.38
CA GLN A 6 15.37 -25.99 6.06
C GLN A 6 15.80 -24.78 5.23
N LEU A 7 15.83 -23.59 5.83
CA LEU A 7 16.36 -22.38 5.17
C LEU A 7 17.82 -22.53 4.77
N VAL A 8 18.65 -23.12 5.64
CA VAL A 8 20.06 -23.42 5.33
C VAL A 8 20.18 -24.44 4.19
N ALA A 9 19.28 -25.42 4.09
CA ALA A 9 19.29 -26.36 2.97
C ALA A 9 18.88 -25.71 1.64
N GLU A 10 18.14 -24.60 1.69
CA GLU A 10 17.75 -23.78 0.54
C GLU A 10 18.81 -22.74 0.17
N LEU A 11 19.90 -22.62 0.94
CA LEU A 11 20.97 -21.65 0.69
C LEU A 11 21.66 -21.96 -0.65
N PRO A 12 21.61 -21.04 -1.63
CA PRO A 12 22.36 -21.19 -2.87
C PRO A 12 23.86 -21.36 -2.56
N ALA A 13 24.49 -22.39 -3.13
CA ALA A 13 25.92 -22.68 -2.91
C ALA A 13 26.82 -21.44 -3.15
N ALA A 14 26.44 -20.59 -4.11
CA ALA A 14 27.13 -19.33 -4.41
C ALA A 14 27.24 -18.38 -3.19
N TYR A 15 26.26 -18.32 -2.29
CA TYR A 15 26.34 -17.45 -1.10
C TYR A 15 27.26 -18.00 0.00
N ALA A 16 27.44 -19.32 0.05
CA ALA A 16 28.40 -19.94 0.97
C ALA A 16 29.85 -19.73 0.49
N ASP A 17 30.08 -19.75 -0.83
CA ASP A 17 31.40 -19.57 -1.45
C ASP A 17 31.91 -18.11 -1.43
N GLU A 18 31.03 -17.14 -1.15
CA GLU A 18 31.33 -15.70 -1.12
C GLU A 18 31.55 -15.13 0.29
N LEU A 19 31.58 -15.99 1.33
CA LEU A 19 31.85 -15.57 2.71
C LEU A 19 33.23 -14.91 2.86
N ASP A 20 33.37 -14.08 3.87
CA ASP A 20 34.67 -13.51 4.21
C ASP A 20 35.65 -14.58 4.71
N PRO A 21 36.97 -14.35 4.59
CA PRO A 21 37.97 -15.25 5.16
C PRO A 21 37.73 -15.51 6.65
N ALA A 22 37.70 -16.79 7.02
CA ALA A 22 37.60 -17.22 8.41
C ALA A 22 38.76 -16.63 9.24
N PRO A 23 38.53 -16.18 10.48
CA PRO A 23 37.29 -16.36 11.25
C PRO A 23 36.21 -15.29 11.01
N PHE A 24 36.44 -14.29 10.15
CA PHE A 24 35.53 -13.13 10.00
C PHE A 24 34.41 -13.36 8.97
N ALA A 25 33.89 -14.58 8.83
CA ALA A 25 32.99 -14.96 7.73
C ALA A 25 31.72 -14.08 7.61
N LEU A 26 31.25 -13.51 8.72
CA LEU A 26 30.08 -12.63 8.79
C LEU A 26 30.39 -11.15 8.53
N GLY A 27 31.64 -10.83 8.20
CA GLY A 27 32.13 -9.49 7.92
C GLY A 27 32.31 -8.61 9.16
N VAL A 28 32.22 -7.31 8.93
CA VAL A 28 32.38 -6.28 9.94
C VAL A 28 31.23 -5.28 9.85
N ALA A 29 30.93 -4.59 10.94
CA ALA A 29 29.93 -3.54 10.96
C ALA A 29 30.39 -2.39 11.88
N SER A 30 29.82 -1.21 11.68
CA SER A 30 29.95 -0.11 12.63
C SER A 30 28.59 0.50 12.89
N GLY A 31 28.43 1.17 14.02
CA GLY A 31 27.13 1.67 14.42
C GLY A 31 27.17 2.60 15.60
N GLU A 32 25.99 3.10 15.95
CA GLU A 32 25.77 4.04 17.03
C GLU A 32 26.75 5.22 17.05
N PRO A 33 27.01 5.86 15.90
CA PRO A 33 27.99 6.94 15.83
C PRO A 33 27.51 8.14 16.66
N ASN A 34 28.43 8.73 17.43
CA ASN A 34 28.27 10.08 17.94
C ASN A 34 29.43 10.95 17.44
N HIS A 35 29.57 12.15 17.98
CA HIS A 35 30.58 13.09 17.51
C HIS A 35 32.02 12.74 17.91
N GLU A 36 32.24 11.85 18.88
CA GLU A 36 33.59 11.51 19.38
C GLU A 36 33.87 10.01 19.35
N SER A 37 32.88 9.19 18.97
CA SER A 37 32.98 7.75 19.06
C SER A 37 32.06 7.00 18.11
N VAL A 38 32.41 5.75 17.88
CA VAL A 38 31.65 4.79 17.09
C VAL A 38 31.78 3.40 17.72
N VAL A 39 30.76 2.55 17.57
CA VAL A 39 30.87 1.11 17.84
C VAL A 39 31.44 0.42 16.60
N LEU A 40 32.46 -0.41 16.80
CA LEU A 40 32.93 -1.38 15.80
C LEU A 40 32.52 -2.79 16.22
N TRP A 41 32.10 -3.58 15.23
CA TRP A 41 31.58 -4.92 15.45
C TRP A 41 32.17 -5.94 14.47
N THR A 42 32.41 -7.15 14.98
CA THR A 42 32.57 -8.37 14.17
C THR A 42 32.22 -9.60 15.01
N ARG A 43 32.12 -10.77 14.39
CA ARG A 43 31.97 -12.07 15.05
C ARG A 43 32.97 -13.06 14.47
N LEU A 44 33.70 -13.74 15.34
CA LEU A 44 34.52 -14.88 14.93
C LEU A 44 33.60 -16.09 14.74
N ALA A 45 33.48 -16.58 13.52
CA ALA A 45 32.66 -17.73 13.16
C ALA A 45 33.19 -18.39 11.87
N PRO A 46 34.21 -19.27 11.96
CA PRO A 46 34.74 -20.00 10.81
C PRO A 46 33.71 -20.84 10.05
N ASP A 47 32.72 -21.38 10.77
CA ASP A 47 31.57 -22.11 10.22
C ASP A 47 30.27 -21.45 10.71
N PRO A 48 29.85 -20.32 10.13
CA PRO A 48 28.82 -19.46 10.70
C PRO A 48 27.44 -20.10 10.79
N LEU A 49 27.16 -21.13 9.98
CA LEU A 49 25.89 -21.86 10.00
C LEU A 49 25.93 -23.10 10.89
N ASN A 50 27.06 -23.37 11.55
CA ASN A 50 27.17 -24.36 12.60
C ASN A 50 26.17 -24.06 13.71
N ALA A 51 25.36 -25.06 14.06
CA ALA A 51 24.27 -24.90 14.99
C ALA A 51 24.70 -24.85 16.47
N VAL A 52 26.00 -24.85 16.81
CA VAL A 52 26.45 -24.84 18.22
C VAL A 52 27.11 -23.51 18.56
N ASP A 53 28.22 -23.19 17.87
CA ASP A 53 29.14 -22.11 18.28
C ASP A 53 29.66 -21.27 17.10
N GLY A 54 29.30 -21.60 15.86
CA GLY A 54 29.88 -20.98 14.67
C GLY A 54 31.25 -21.55 14.27
N GLY A 55 31.62 -22.73 14.77
CA GLY A 55 32.92 -23.37 14.53
C GLY A 55 34.05 -22.84 15.42
N MET A 56 33.71 -22.16 16.52
CA MET A 56 34.69 -21.57 17.43
C MET A 56 35.02 -22.50 18.61
N PRO A 57 36.27 -22.49 19.13
CA PRO A 57 36.62 -23.22 20.35
C PRO A 57 35.91 -22.66 21.59
N THR A 58 35.87 -23.44 22.67
CA THR A 58 35.31 -23.03 23.96
C THR A 58 36.19 -22.04 24.74
N ASP A 59 37.38 -21.73 24.23
CA ASP A 59 38.28 -20.77 24.86
C ASP A 59 38.03 -19.34 24.33
N PRO A 60 38.25 -18.30 25.16
CA PRO A 60 38.24 -16.92 24.69
C PRO A 60 39.38 -16.64 23.69
N VAL A 61 39.12 -15.80 22.69
CA VAL A 61 40.08 -15.44 21.64
C VAL A 61 40.39 -13.95 21.70
N GLN A 62 41.68 -13.58 21.65
CA GLN A 62 42.09 -12.18 21.55
C GLN A 62 41.92 -11.66 20.12
N VAL A 63 41.29 -10.50 19.99
CA VAL A 63 41.07 -9.82 18.71
C VAL A 63 41.68 -8.44 18.79
N ALA A 64 42.68 -8.18 17.96
CA ALA A 64 43.21 -6.84 17.78
C ALA A 64 42.29 -6.04 16.85
N TRP A 65 42.19 -4.73 17.08
CA TRP A 65 41.43 -3.81 16.24
C TRP A 65 42.22 -2.53 16.00
N GLU A 66 41.99 -1.91 14.83
CA GLU A 66 42.64 -0.67 14.42
C GLU A 66 41.62 0.26 13.78
N VAL A 67 41.79 1.57 13.99
CA VAL A 67 41.09 2.65 13.30
C VAL A 67 42.11 3.60 12.69
N ALA A 68 41.93 3.94 11.42
CA ALA A 68 42.85 4.75 10.64
C ALA A 68 42.13 5.86 9.86
N ARG A 69 42.91 6.85 9.42
CA ARG A 69 42.44 7.96 8.55
C ARG A 69 42.50 7.64 7.05
N ASP A 70 42.98 6.46 6.69
CA ASP A 70 43.12 6.02 5.31
C ASP A 70 42.88 4.50 5.19
N PRO A 71 42.37 4.02 4.04
CA PRO A 71 42.03 2.61 3.85
C PRO A 71 43.24 1.67 3.83
N GLN A 72 44.46 2.18 3.69
CA GLN A 72 45.70 1.40 3.71
C GLN A 72 46.29 1.28 5.12
N PHE A 73 45.65 1.86 6.14
CA PHE A 73 46.10 1.84 7.54
C PHE A 73 47.52 2.41 7.73
N ARG A 74 47.91 3.44 6.94
CA ARG A 74 49.19 4.13 7.12
C ARG A 74 49.15 5.11 8.29
N HIS A 75 47.98 5.65 8.62
CA HIS A 75 47.76 6.58 9.71
C HIS A 75 46.72 6.03 10.69
N VAL A 76 47.13 5.01 11.46
CA VAL A 76 46.36 4.49 12.60
C VAL A 76 46.25 5.57 13.67
N VAL A 77 45.03 5.84 14.13
CA VAL A 77 44.71 6.84 15.15
C VAL A 77 44.29 6.22 16.48
N GLN A 78 43.75 5.01 16.45
CA GLN A 78 43.35 4.24 17.63
C GLN A 78 43.57 2.76 17.33
N SER A 79 43.96 1.98 18.32
CA SER A 79 44.11 0.54 18.23
C SER A 79 44.03 -0.10 19.61
N GLY A 80 43.66 -1.37 19.67
CA GLY A 80 43.65 -2.11 20.92
C GLY A 80 43.40 -3.59 20.73
N GLU A 81 43.18 -4.29 21.83
CA GLU A 81 42.79 -5.70 21.85
C GLU A 81 41.52 -5.86 22.68
N VAL A 82 40.70 -6.85 22.30
CA VAL A 82 39.47 -7.21 22.99
C VAL A 82 39.29 -8.72 22.98
N THR A 83 38.82 -9.26 24.09
CA THR A 83 38.57 -10.69 24.24
C THR A 83 37.19 -11.05 23.68
N ALA A 84 37.15 -11.84 22.61
CA ALA A 84 35.94 -12.48 22.10
C ALA A 84 35.65 -13.75 22.91
N ALA A 85 34.57 -13.75 23.70
CA ALA A 85 34.25 -14.84 24.63
C ALA A 85 33.15 -15.78 24.10
N PRO A 86 33.21 -17.09 24.41
CA PRO A 86 32.18 -18.07 24.00
C PRO A 86 30.77 -17.75 24.49
N GLY A 87 30.65 -17.18 25.71
CA GLY A 87 29.36 -16.79 26.29
C GLY A 87 28.59 -15.77 25.44
N SER A 88 29.29 -15.00 24.62
CA SER A 88 28.73 -14.02 23.68
C SER A 88 28.94 -14.42 22.22
N ALA A 89 29.02 -15.73 21.94
CA ALA A 89 29.22 -16.29 20.59
C ALA A 89 30.44 -15.71 19.84
N HIS A 90 31.51 -15.43 20.58
CA HIS A 90 32.76 -14.81 20.09
C HIS A 90 32.53 -13.54 19.27
N THR A 91 31.54 -12.76 19.68
CA THR A 91 31.27 -11.43 19.14
C THR A 91 32.18 -10.40 19.78
N VAL A 92 32.47 -9.35 19.02
CA VAL A 92 33.33 -8.24 19.41
C VAL A 92 32.53 -6.96 19.29
N HIS A 93 32.49 -6.18 20.37
CA HIS A 93 31.96 -4.82 20.39
C HIS A 93 33.03 -3.91 20.97
N VAL A 94 33.46 -2.92 20.19
CA VAL A 94 34.45 -1.92 20.62
C VAL A 94 33.86 -0.54 20.49
N VAL A 95 33.73 0.20 21.60
CA VAL A 95 33.45 1.64 21.56
C VAL A 95 34.76 2.37 21.39
N VAL A 96 35.05 2.82 20.17
CA VAL A 96 36.25 3.61 19.89
C VAL A 96 35.94 5.07 20.17
N GLY A 97 36.50 5.62 21.24
CA GLY A 97 36.38 7.03 21.62
C GLY A 97 37.53 7.91 21.13
N ASP A 98 37.56 9.16 21.61
CA ASP A 98 38.59 10.16 21.31
C ASP A 98 38.83 10.36 19.81
N LEU A 99 37.78 10.20 19.01
CA LEU A 99 37.82 10.46 17.57
C LEU A 99 37.47 11.91 17.31
N ALA A 100 38.13 12.52 16.32
CA ALA A 100 37.73 13.84 15.85
C ALA A 100 36.31 13.77 15.24
N PRO A 101 35.46 14.79 15.48
CA PRO A 101 34.09 14.84 14.96
C PRO A 101 34.03 15.06 13.45
N ASP A 102 32.86 14.77 12.90
CA ASP A 102 32.49 15.02 11.50
C ASP A 102 33.48 14.41 10.48
N ARG A 103 33.94 13.17 10.75
CA ARG A 103 35.07 12.59 10.03
C ARG A 103 34.88 11.13 9.67
N TRP A 104 35.33 10.80 8.46
CA TRP A 104 35.45 9.42 7.98
C TRP A 104 36.70 8.73 8.51
N TYR A 105 36.54 7.47 8.91
CA TYR A 105 37.61 6.57 9.34
C TYR A 105 37.47 5.19 8.67
N TRP A 106 38.56 4.45 8.66
CA TRP A 106 38.61 3.05 8.25
C TRP A 106 38.99 2.19 9.44
N TYR A 107 38.45 0.98 9.51
CA TYR A 107 38.71 0.08 10.62
C TYR A 107 38.83 -1.37 10.16
N ARG A 108 39.57 -2.18 10.92
CA ARG A 108 39.73 -3.62 10.69
C ARG A 108 40.01 -4.35 11.99
N PHE A 109 39.78 -5.65 11.98
CA PHE A 109 40.11 -6.57 13.06
C PHE A 109 41.19 -7.54 12.61
N ARG A 110 41.91 -8.11 13.59
CA ARG A 110 42.85 -9.20 13.38
C ARG A 110 42.70 -10.23 14.49
N ALA A 111 42.54 -11.49 14.10
CA ALA A 111 42.58 -12.65 14.98
C ALA A 111 43.62 -13.60 14.39
N ASP A 112 44.58 -14.02 15.21
CA ASP A 112 45.79 -14.70 14.76
C ASP A 112 46.47 -13.93 13.61
N GLU A 113 46.70 -14.57 12.47
CA GLU A 113 47.34 -13.98 11.28
C GLU A 113 46.33 -13.50 10.22
N VAL A 114 45.02 -13.57 10.51
CA VAL A 114 43.97 -13.19 9.56
C VAL A 114 43.44 -11.80 9.89
N TYR A 115 43.31 -10.95 8.86
CA TYR A 115 42.62 -9.68 8.95
C TYR A 115 41.19 -9.81 8.42
N SER A 116 40.25 -9.11 9.06
CA SER A 116 38.91 -8.92 8.53
C SER A 116 38.94 -8.11 7.23
N ARG A 117 37.82 -8.08 6.49
CA ARG A 117 37.61 -7.01 5.51
C ARG A 117 37.76 -5.63 6.17
N THR A 118 38.17 -4.64 5.39
CA THR A 118 38.22 -3.25 5.86
C THR A 118 36.82 -2.66 5.87
N GLY A 119 36.41 -2.11 7.01
CA GLY A 119 35.22 -1.29 7.13
C GLY A 119 35.53 0.22 7.05
N ARG A 120 34.51 1.02 6.79
CA ARG A 120 34.50 2.48 6.80
C ARG A 120 33.38 2.96 7.72
N THR A 121 33.64 4.03 8.46
CA THR A 121 32.67 4.59 9.41
C THR A 121 32.84 6.10 9.56
N ARG A 122 31.89 6.78 10.21
CA ARG A 122 31.87 8.23 10.37
C ARG A 122 31.46 8.65 11.78
N THR A 123 32.18 9.62 12.35
CA THR A 123 31.72 10.37 13.54
C THR A 123 30.80 11.52 13.12
N MET A 124 29.78 11.79 13.94
CA MET A 124 28.78 12.82 13.65
C MET A 124 29.32 14.25 13.89
N PRO A 125 28.66 15.29 13.34
CA PRO A 125 28.96 16.66 13.76
C PRO A 125 28.69 16.87 15.26
N PRO A 126 29.50 17.70 15.95
CA PRO A 126 29.34 17.90 17.39
C PRO A 126 28.03 18.63 17.71
N PRO A 127 27.41 18.37 18.87
CA PRO A 127 26.16 19.02 19.27
C PRO A 127 26.21 20.55 19.12
N GLY A 128 25.20 21.13 18.47
CA GLY A 128 25.12 22.57 18.23
C GLY A 128 25.94 23.09 17.04
N ALA A 129 26.85 22.30 16.47
CA ALA A 129 27.57 22.68 15.27
C ALA A 129 26.64 22.77 14.05
N LYS A 130 26.94 23.72 13.15
CA LYS A 130 26.26 23.82 11.86
C LYS A 130 26.75 22.69 10.97
N ALA A 131 25.82 21.86 10.49
CA ALA A 131 26.03 20.95 9.38
C ALA A 131 25.15 21.43 8.22
N ASP A 132 25.76 21.71 7.07
CA ASP A 132 25.03 22.25 5.92
C ASP A 132 24.22 21.19 5.17
N HIS A 133 24.59 19.91 5.34
CA HIS A 133 24.03 18.79 4.62
C HIS A 133 24.13 17.51 5.46
N MET A 134 23.12 16.66 5.38
CA MET A 134 23.09 15.30 5.91
C MET A 134 22.42 14.41 4.88
N ARG A 135 23.04 13.27 4.56
CA ARG A 135 22.48 12.30 3.62
C ARG A 135 22.50 10.91 4.23
N PHE A 136 21.34 10.28 4.38
CA PHE A 136 21.24 8.96 5.00
C PHE A 136 20.22 8.09 4.27
N ALA A 137 20.26 6.79 4.52
CA ALA A 137 19.22 5.88 4.05
C ALA A 137 18.49 5.23 5.23
N PHE A 138 17.25 4.79 5.01
CA PHE A 138 16.59 3.89 5.94
C PHE A 138 15.99 2.66 5.26
N VAL A 139 15.96 1.57 6.01
CA VAL A 139 15.64 0.20 5.55
C VAL A 139 14.86 -0.56 6.62
N SER A 140 14.10 -1.59 6.21
CA SER A 140 13.47 -2.57 7.09
C SER A 140 13.16 -3.86 6.34
N CYS A 141 12.67 -4.88 7.05
CA CYS A 141 11.97 -6.02 6.48
C CYS A 141 12.75 -6.74 5.38
N GLN A 142 13.83 -7.40 5.79
CA GLN A 142 14.76 -8.08 4.90
C GLN A 142 14.61 -9.60 4.96
N SER A 143 13.40 -10.15 4.83
CA SER A 143 13.21 -11.61 4.86
C SER A 143 14.17 -12.34 3.93
N TRP A 144 14.94 -13.29 4.48
CA TRP A 144 15.95 -14.03 3.71
C TRP A 144 15.34 -14.85 2.56
N VAL A 145 14.14 -15.39 2.77
CA VAL A 145 13.37 -16.11 1.72
C VAL A 145 12.94 -15.17 0.59
N GLY A 146 12.84 -13.88 0.89
CA GLY A 146 12.42 -12.84 -0.05
C GLY A 146 13.46 -12.53 -1.14
N GLY A 147 14.75 -12.77 -0.88
CA GLY A 147 15.78 -12.62 -1.90
C GLY A 147 17.17 -12.25 -1.38
N PRO A 148 18.16 -12.14 -2.28
CA PRO A 148 19.57 -11.96 -1.93
C PRO A 148 20.02 -10.54 -1.56
N TYR A 149 19.09 -9.60 -1.56
CA TYR A 149 19.25 -8.18 -1.21
C TYR A 149 20.00 -7.30 -2.23
N PRO A 150 19.60 -7.28 -3.51
CA PRO A 150 20.15 -6.34 -4.50
C PRO A 150 19.94 -4.86 -4.10
N ALA A 151 18.98 -4.57 -3.22
CA ALA A 151 18.79 -3.24 -2.65
C ALA A 151 20.00 -2.80 -1.81
N TYR A 152 20.63 -3.69 -1.04
CA TYR A 152 21.85 -3.37 -0.30
C TYR A 152 23.05 -3.18 -1.22
N ARG A 153 23.11 -3.87 -2.35
CA ARG A 153 24.14 -3.65 -3.38
C ARG A 153 24.08 -2.22 -3.91
N ASP A 154 22.88 -1.76 -4.27
CA ASP A 154 22.66 -0.39 -4.72
C ASP A 154 22.92 0.63 -3.60
N LEU A 155 22.44 0.36 -2.39
CA LEU A 155 22.69 1.21 -1.21
C LEU A 155 24.19 1.37 -0.93
N ALA A 156 24.97 0.30 -1.01
CA ALA A 156 26.42 0.33 -0.78
C ALA A 156 27.19 1.18 -1.80
N ALA A 157 26.60 1.43 -2.99
CA ALA A 157 27.15 2.31 -4.02
C ALA A 157 26.80 3.79 -3.80
N GLN A 158 25.88 4.11 -2.90
CA GLN A 158 25.48 5.49 -2.61
C GLN A 158 26.54 6.22 -1.77
N ASP A 159 26.46 7.55 -1.76
CA ASP A 159 27.17 8.40 -0.80
C ASP A 159 26.23 8.77 0.35
N LEU A 160 26.41 8.11 1.49
CA LEU A 160 25.57 8.25 2.70
C LEU A 160 26.47 8.46 3.92
N ASP A 161 26.00 9.24 4.88
CA ASP A 161 26.63 9.46 6.19
C ASP A 161 26.38 8.27 7.13
N PHE A 162 25.17 7.70 7.11
CA PHE A 162 24.75 6.57 7.94
C PHE A 162 23.50 5.89 7.36
N VAL A 163 23.13 4.74 7.94
CA VAL A 163 21.90 3.99 7.62
C VAL A 163 21.07 3.80 8.88
N VAL A 164 19.75 3.95 8.78
CA VAL A 164 18.80 3.63 9.86
C VAL A 164 18.07 2.32 9.52
N HIS A 165 18.12 1.33 10.39
CA HIS A 165 17.34 0.09 10.23
C HIS A 165 16.16 0.10 11.19
N LEU A 166 14.94 0.02 10.66
CA LEU A 166 13.70 0.26 11.42
C LEU A 166 13.06 -1.00 12.00
N GLY A 167 13.56 -2.19 11.66
CA GLY A 167 13.09 -3.46 12.22
C GLY A 167 13.03 -4.57 11.19
N ASP A 168 12.76 -5.79 11.63
CA ASP A 168 12.72 -7.00 10.81
C ASP A 168 14.05 -7.28 10.08
N TYR A 169 15.15 -7.11 10.81
CA TYR A 169 16.48 -7.49 10.38
C TYR A 169 16.56 -9.00 10.18
N ILE A 170 15.86 -9.78 11.00
CA ILE A 170 15.63 -11.21 10.81
C ILE A 170 14.13 -11.52 10.86
N TYR A 171 13.77 -12.71 10.37
CA TYR A 171 12.46 -13.33 10.58
C TYR A 171 12.64 -14.61 11.37
N GLU A 172 11.86 -14.77 12.43
CA GLU A 172 11.98 -15.86 13.40
C GLU A 172 11.53 -17.21 12.84
N THR A 173 11.92 -18.25 13.58
CA THR A 173 11.53 -19.63 13.35
C THR A 173 10.95 -20.24 14.63
N THR A 174 10.40 -21.45 14.53
CA THR A 174 9.50 -22.00 15.54
C THR A 174 10.12 -22.22 16.93
N ASN A 175 11.44 -22.43 17.06
CA ASN A 175 12.03 -22.93 18.30
C ASN A 175 12.47 -21.81 19.28
N GLY A 176 12.83 -20.61 18.83
CA GLY A 176 13.07 -19.43 19.68
C GLY A 176 14.22 -19.56 20.69
N SER A 177 15.13 -20.52 20.48
CA SER A 177 16.31 -20.71 21.34
C SER A 177 17.41 -19.70 20.98
N LEU A 178 18.27 -19.34 21.93
CA LEU A 178 19.41 -18.45 21.66
C LEU A 178 20.29 -18.95 20.50
N THR A 179 20.59 -20.24 20.49
CA THR A 179 21.34 -20.90 19.41
C THR A 179 20.70 -20.72 18.04
N GLU A 180 19.37 -20.79 17.97
CA GLU A 180 18.64 -20.62 16.71
C GLU A 180 18.64 -19.17 16.24
N PHE A 181 18.43 -18.20 17.13
CA PHE A 181 18.54 -16.79 16.78
C PHE A 181 19.96 -16.42 16.33
N ARG A 182 21.00 -16.92 17.00
CA ARG A 182 22.40 -16.76 16.55
C ARG A 182 22.62 -17.30 15.14
N ARG A 183 22.01 -18.45 14.83
CA ARG A 183 22.08 -19.06 13.50
C ARG A 183 21.29 -18.27 12.45
N LEU A 184 20.13 -17.71 12.81
CA LEU A 184 19.36 -16.82 11.93
C LEU A 184 20.14 -15.55 11.59
N HIS A 185 20.72 -14.86 12.58
CA HIS A 185 21.55 -13.70 12.29
C HIS A 185 22.76 -14.03 11.40
N ALA A 186 23.39 -15.19 11.62
CA ALA A 186 24.46 -15.68 10.75
C ALA A 186 23.96 -15.96 9.32
N LEU A 187 22.80 -16.62 9.17
CA LEU A 187 22.15 -16.88 7.89
C LEU A 187 21.90 -15.58 7.11
N TYR A 188 21.36 -14.55 7.74
CA TYR A 188 21.08 -13.29 7.06
C TYR A 188 22.38 -12.60 6.61
N LYS A 189 23.43 -12.67 7.42
CA LYS A 189 24.77 -12.16 7.09
C LYS A 189 25.53 -13.02 6.06
N THR A 190 24.95 -14.10 5.52
CA THR A 190 25.50 -14.79 4.33
C THR A 190 25.33 -13.98 3.05
N SER A 191 24.42 -13.00 3.00
CA SER A 191 24.32 -12.07 1.87
C SER A 191 25.60 -11.21 1.76
N PRO A 192 26.31 -11.24 0.61
CA PRO A 192 27.49 -10.40 0.37
C PRO A 192 27.13 -8.91 0.39
N ASP A 193 25.95 -8.55 -0.12
CA ASP A 193 25.47 -7.19 -0.23
C ASP A 193 25.18 -6.58 1.15
N LEU A 194 24.58 -7.36 2.06
CA LEU A 194 24.40 -6.94 3.44
C LEU A 194 25.74 -6.73 4.15
N ARG A 195 26.72 -7.63 3.98
CA ARG A 195 28.06 -7.45 4.55
C ARG A 195 28.77 -6.23 3.95
N ALA A 196 28.56 -5.92 2.67
CA ALA A 196 29.13 -4.76 2.01
C ALA A 196 28.54 -3.45 2.57
N ALA A 197 27.22 -3.38 2.74
CA ALA A 197 26.55 -2.24 3.35
C ALA A 197 27.02 -1.99 4.79
N HIS A 198 27.06 -3.04 5.64
CA HIS A 198 27.58 -2.94 7.01
C HIS A 198 29.04 -2.49 7.09
N ALA A 199 29.88 -2.97 6.18
CA ALA A 199 31.27 -2.53 6.12
C ALA A 199 31.42 -1.09 5.61
N ARG A 200 30.42 -0.52 4.95
CA ARG A 200 30.52 0.78 4.29
C ARG A 200 30.06 1.95 5.17
N PHE A 201 29.00 1.75 5.96
CA PHE A 201 28.33 2.82 6.70
C PHE A 201 28.14 2.47 8.18
N PRO A 202 28.10 3.47 9.08
CA PRO A 202 27.58 3.25 10.43
C PRO A 202 26.06 3.08 10.40
N PHE A 203 25.56 2.08 11.14
CA PHE A 203 24.13 1.82 11.29
C PHE A 203 23.58 2.36 12.62
N VAL A 204 22.39 2.93 12.57
CA VAL A 204 21.54 3.25 13.73
C VAL A 204 20.37 2.28 13.70
N LEU A 205 20.31 1.38 14.69
CA LEU A 205 19.39 0.23 14.64
C LEU A 205 18.24 0.36 15.65
N THR A 206 17.07 -0.12 15.25
CA THR A 206 16.01 -0.56 16.15
C THR A 206 15.43 -1.87 15.60
N TRP A 207 14.70 -2.59 16.45
CA TRP A 207 13.99 -3.82 16.06
C TRP A 207 12.53 -3.53 15.75
N ASP A 208 11.85 -4.53 15.21
CA ASP A 208 10.39 -4.65 15.27
C ASP A 208 9.98 -5.99 15.93
N ASP A 209 8.98 -6.69 15.41
CA ASP A 209 8.41 -7.91 15.99
C ASP A 209 9.26 -9.15 15.66
N HIS A 210 9.68 -9.28 14.40
CA HIS A 210 10.31 -10.49 13.87
C HIS A 210 11.72 -10.79 14.40
N GLU A 211 12.34 -9.85 15.12
CA GLU A 211 13.51 -10.12 15.97
C GLU A 211 13.22 -11.11 17.10
N VAL A 212 11.95 -11.32 17.44
CA VAL A 212 11.51 -12.22 18.51
C VAL A 212 10.43 -13.17 18.01
N GLN A 213 9.30 -12.62 17.59
CA GLN A 213 8.13 -13.33 17.12
C GLN A 213 7.13 -12.35 16.49
N ASN A 214 6.61 -12.68 15.31
CA ASN A 214 5.57 -11.94 14.60
C ASN A 214 4.52 -11.38 15.57
N ASN A 215 4.19 -10.10 15.46
CA ASN A 215 3.17 -9.37 16.21
C ASN A 215 3.29 -9.44 17.75
N TYR A 216 4.45 -9.68 18.37
CA TYR A 216 4.51 -9.68 19.84
C TYR A 216 4.22 -8.31 20.48
N ALA A 217 3.59 -8.29 21.66
CA ALA A 217 3.22 -7.05 22.36
C ALA A 217 3.66 -7.06 23.82
N GLY A 218 4.73 -6.32 24.11
CA GLY A 218 5.34 -6.31 25.43
C GLY A 218 5.76 -7.71 25.87
N SER A 219 5.08 -8.25 26.88
CA SER A 219 5.31 -9.60 27.38
C SER A 219 4.35 -10.67 26.79
N ILE A 220 3.57 -10.31 25.77
CA ILE A 220 2.48 -11.13 25.23
C ILE A 220 2.84 -11.63 23.82
N PRO A 221 2.75 -12.95 23.54
CA PRO A 221 2.92 -13.50 22.19
C PRO A 221 1.66 -13.29 21.32
N PRO A 222 1.75 -13.38 19.97
CA PRO A 222 0.67 -13.07 19.01
C PRO A 222 -0.51 -14.07 18.98
N GLY A 223 -0.60 -14.99 19.95
CA GLY A 223 -1.57 -16.07 19.92
C GLY A 223 -1.41 -17.06 21.07
N PRO A 224 -2.11 -18.22 20.99
CA PRO A 224 -2.04 -19.24 22.03
C PRO A 224 -0.60 -19.68 22.30
N ALA A 225 -0.30 -19.95 23.57
CA ALA A 225 1.01 -20.43 23.97
C ALA A 225 1.39 -21.71 23.19
N ASP A 226 2.56 -21.70 22.57
CA ASP A 226 3.14 -22.84 21.84
C ASP A 226 3.90 -23.82 22.77
N GLY A 227 3.70 -23.68 24.09
CA GLY A 227 4.35 -24.45 25.14
C GLY A 227 5.73 -23.92 25.55
N ARG A 228 6.22 -22.83 24.96
CA ARG A 228 7.52 -22.22 25.31
C ARG A 228 7.32 -20.95 26.12
N PRO A 229 8.19 -20.66 27.12
CA PRO A 229 8.12 -19.40 27.85
C PRO A 229 8.46 -18.21 26.93
N PHE A 230 7.48 -17.35 26.63
CA PHE A 230 7.68 -16.24 25.69
C PHE A 230 8.79 -15.26 26.13
N LEU A 231 8.89 -14.93 27.43
CA LEU A 231 9.95 -14.05 27.92
C LEU A 231 11.35 -14.69 27.79
N GLU A 232 11.46 -16.01 27.83
CA GLU A 232 12.73 -16.69 27.52
C GLU A 232 13.07 -16.55 26.03
N ARG A 233 12.08 -16.72 25.14
CA ARG A 233 12.24 -16.44 23.70
C ARG A 233 12.65 -14.99 23.45
N ARG A 234 12.01 -14.01 24.10
CA ARG A 234 12.37 -12.58 24.00
C ARG A 234 13.79 -12.31 24.47
N ALA A 235 14.19 -12.87 25.62
CA ALA A 235 15.55 -12.78 26.12
C ALA A 235 16.57 -13.35 25.13
N ASN A 236 16.28 -14.50 24.52
CA ASN A 236 17.13 -15.14 23.52
C ASN A 236 17.24 -14.29 22.24
N GLY A 237 16.13 -13.74 21.75
CA GLY A 237 16.11 -12.85 20.59
C GLY A 237 16.92 -11.58 20.83
N TYR A 238 16.69 -10.89 21.94
CA TYR A 238 17.41 -9.67 22.31
C TYR A 238 18.91 -9.92 22.53
N GLN A 239 19.28 -11.04 23.17
CA GLN A 239 20.69 -11.41 23.31
C GLN A 239 21.36 -11.64 21.96
N ALA A 240 20.73 -12.40 21.06
CA ALA A 240 21.28 -12.63 19.73
C ALA A 240 21.35 -11.34 18.91
N TYR A 241 20.37 -10.45 19.03
CA TYR A 241 20.34 -9.15 18.36
C TYR A 241 21.54 -8.29 18.79
N TYR A 242 21.76 -8.12 20.10
CA TYR A 242 22.93 -7.42 20.63
C TYR A 242 24.24 -8.05 20.15
N GLU A 243 24.34 -9.38 20.21
CA GLU A 243 25.53 -10.12 19.78
C GLU A 243 25.87 -9.88 18.29
N HIS A 244 24.89 -9.70 17.41
CA HIS A 244 25.12 -9.69 15.96
C HIS A 244 25.14 -8.29 15.31
N LEU A 245 24.91 -7.24 16.09
CA LEU A 245 24.74 -5.88 15.57
C LEU A 245 25.58 -4.87 16.36
N PRO A 246 26.02 -3.77 15.70
CA PRO A 246 26.97 -2.81 16.27
C PRO A 246 26.31 -1.84 17.26
N LEU A 247 25.76 -2.37 18.36
CA LEU A 247 25.10 -1.61 19.41
C LEU A 247 26.08 -1.20 20.52
N ARG A 248 25.73 -0.14 21.27
CA ARG A 248 26.53 0.29 22.42
C ARG A 248 26.28 -0.59 23.65
N PRO A 249 27.22 -0.65 24.60
CA PRO A 249 27.04 -1.40 25.85
C PRO A 249 25.79 -1.03 26.66
N GLU A 250 25.29 0.20 26.56
CA GLU A 250 24.05 0.63 27.22
C GLU A 250 22.81 -0.12 26.71
N GLN A 251 22.90 -0.71 25.51
CA GLN A 251 21.84 -1.51 24.89
C GLN A 251 22.05 -3.01 25.16
N ARG A 252 22.95 -3.40 26.06
CA ARG A 252 23.12 -4.81 26.40
C ARG A 252 21.89 -5.34 27.16
N PRO A 253 21.29 -6.47 26.74
CA PRO A 253 20.11 -7.01 27.40
C PRO A 253 20.40 -7.55 28.80
N THR A 254 19.41 -7.44 29.67
CA THR A 254 19.33 -8.15 30.96
C THR A 254 18.10 -9.05 30.93
N GLY A 255 18.32 -10.33 30.59
CA GLY A 255 17.20 -11.26 30.37
C GLY A 255 16.29 -10.74 29.25
N PRO A 256 14.97 -10.63 29.46
CA PRO A 256 14.04 -10.18 28.43
C PRO A 256 14.00 -8.66 28.26
N ASP A 257 14.79 -7.86 28.98
CA ASP A 257 14.72 -6.40 28.94
C ASP A 257 15.96 -5.77 28.33
N MET A 258 15.78 -4.86 27.37
CA MET A 258 16.89 -4.18 26.69
C MET A 258 16.49 -2.76 26.27
N LEU A 259 17.26 -1.75 26.69
CA LEU A 259 16.93 -0.36 26.37
C LEU A 259 17.30 -0.05 24.91
N MET A 260 16.31 -0.06 24.00
CA MET A 260 16.53 0.22 22.59
C MET A 260 16.32 1.70 22.23
N TYR A 261 15.29 2.35 22.76
CA TYR A 261 14.99 3.74 22.40
C TYR A 261 16.07 4.72 22.89
N ARG A 262 16.46 5.66 22.03
CA ARG A 262 17.56 6.63 22.31
C ARG A 262 17.56 7.80 21.32
N ARG A 263 18.43 8.79 21.58
CA ARG A 263 18.62 9.95 20.68
C ARG A 263 19.93 9.88 19.92
N VAL A 264 19.89 10.26 18.65
CA VAL A 264 21.06 10.49 17.81
C VAL A 264 20.97 11.90 17.24
N ASN A 265 22.06 12.66 17.27
CA ASN A 265 22.09 14.05 16.79
C ASN A 265 23.07 14.21 15.64
N PHE A 266 22.70 15.01 14.65
CA PHE A 266 23.55 15.43 13.54
C PHE A 266 23.79 16.94 13.64
N GLY A 267 24.72 17.33 14.50
CA GLY A 267 24.96 18.74 14.83
C GLY A 267 23.69 19.43 15.34
N ARG A 268 23.36 20.59 14.76
CA ARG A 268 22.08 21.29 14.95
C ARG A 268 21.07 21.01 13.83
N LEU A 269 21.43 20.22 12.82
CA LEU A 269 20.59 20.01 11.64
C LEU A 269 19.43 19.07 11.97
N ALA A 270 19.70 17.92 12.58
CA ALA A 270 18.67 16.93 12.90
C ALA A 270 18.86 16.29 14.27
N GLN A 271 17.74 16.06 14.97
CA GLN A 271 17.66 15.19 16.14
C GLN A 271 16.75 14.00 15.80
N PHE A 272 17.29 12.79 15.93
CA PHE A 272 16.54 11.54 15.79
C PHE A 272 16.14 11.02 17.17
N SER A 273 14.84 10.82 17.37
CA SER A 273 14.29 10.00 18.44
C SER A 273 14.02 8.61 17.88
N VAL A 274 14.93 7.68 18.13
CA VAL A 274 14.80 6.27 17.71
C VAL A 274 13.93 5.56 18.74
N LEU A 275 12.81 5.00 18.31
CA LEU A 275 11.80 4.39 19.18
C LEU A 275 11.90 2.86 19.22
N ASP A 276 11.31 2.32 20.28
CA ASP A 276 10.87 0.93 20.41
C ASP A 276 9.34 0.92 20.57
N THR A 277 8.64 0.28 19.64
CA THR A 277 7.17 0.15 19.68
C THR A 277 6.69 -1.27 19.97
N ARG A 278 7.58 -2.15 20.45
CA ARG A 278 7.24 -3.55 20.73
C ARG A 278 7.45 -3.95 22.19
N GLN A 279 8.55 -3.58 22.83
CA GLN A 279 8.85 -4.07 24.19
C GLN A 279 7.87 -3.55 25.26
N TYR A 280 7.23 -2.40 25.01
CA TYR A 280 6.43 -1.69 26.02
C TYR A 280 4.95 -1.48 25.62
N ARG A 281 4.54 -1.95 24.44
CA ARG A 281 3.16 -1.74 23.97
C ARG A 281 2.15 -2.61 24.72
N SER A 282 0.91 -2.12 24.79
CA SER A 282 -0.25 -2.96 25.13
C SER A 282 -0.50 -3.99 24.04
N ASP A 283 -1.16 -5.10 24.38
CA ASP A 283 -1.60 -6.12 23.41
C ASP A 283 -2.49 -5.51 22.32
N GLN A 284 -2.47 -6.04 21.10
CA GLN A 284 -3.33 -5.58 20.01
C GLN A 284 -4.79 -5.82 20.40
N ALA A 285 -5.65 -4.82 20.13
CA ALA A 285 -7.05 -4.91 20.52
C ALA A 285 -7.76 -6.00 19.73
N LEU A 286 -8.89 -6.49 20.25
CA LEU A 286 -9.83 -7.33 19.50
C LEU A 286 -9.20 -8.59 18.88
N GLY A 287 -8.04 -9.04 19.39
CA GLY A 287 -7.29 -10.17 18.84
C GLY A 287 -6.64 -9.89 17.48
N ASP A 288 -6.16 -8.66 17.25
CA ASP A 288 -5.28 -8.26 16.15
C ASP A 288 -5.88 -8.31 14.73
N GLY A 289 -5.11 -7.98 13.69
CA GLY A 289 -5.51 -8.02 12.29
C GLY A 289 -6.30 -6.80 11.84
N ARG A 290 -6.92 -6.91 10.65
CA ARG A 290 -7.73 -5.84 10.05
C ARG A 290 -9.19 -5.99 10.46
N LYS A 291 -9.70 -5.06 11.27
CA LYS A 291 -11.04 -5.13 11.88
C LYS A 291 -11.63 -3.74 12.06
N GLU A 292 -12.93 -3.70 12.32
CA GLU A 292 -13.61 -2.47 12.73
C GLU A 292 -13.13 -2.04 14.13
N PRO A 293 -12.63 -0.81 14.29
CA PRO A 293 -12.15 -0.35 15.58
C PRO A 293 -13.35 -0.07 16.49
N THR A 294 -13.53 -0.88 17.52
CA THR A 294 -14.62 -0.74 18.50
C THR A 294 -14.09 -0.85 19.93
N GLY A 295 -14.83 -0.25 20.87
CA GLY A 295 -14.63 -0.44 22.31
C GLY A 295 -13.18 -0.27 22.77
N GLU A 296 -12.53 -1.41 23.03
CA GLU A 296 -11.15 -1.54 23.54
C GLU A 296 -10.12 -0.67 22.77
N VAL A 297 -10.25 -0.54 21.45
CA VAL A 297 -9.32 0.24 20.62
C VAL A 297 -9.18 1.69 21.11
N PHE A 298 -10.26 2.28 21.61
CA PHE A 298 -10.31 3.67 22.05
C PHE A 298 -9.98 3.85 23.54
N ASP A 299 -9.56 2.80 24.25
CA ASP A 299 -9.15 2.92 25.66
C ASP A 299 -7.92 3.85 25.76
N PRO A 300 -8.02 4.99 26.48
CA PRO A 300 -6.94 5.96 26.57
C PRO A 300 -5.68 5.43 27.30
N THR A 301 -5.79 4.33 28.05
CA THR A 301 -4.69 3.72 28.79
C THR A 301 -3.79 2.83 27.94
N ARG A 302 -4.27 2.43 26.75
CA ARG A 302 -3.46 1.68 25.78
C ARG A 302 -2.31 2.53 25.25
N THR A 303 -1.19 1.87 24.98
CA THR A 303 0.06 2.55 24.60
C THR A 303 0.87 1.73 23.62
N MET A 304 1.54 2.41 22.69
CA MET A 304 2.47 1.79 21.73
C MET A 304 3.92 1.82 22.25
N THR A 305 4.28 2.83 23.05
CA THR A 305 5.65 3.06 23.52
C THR A 305 5.83 2.79 25.00
N GLY A 306 4.75 2.59 25.76
CA GLY A 306 4.79 2.70 27.21
C GLY A 306 4.86 4.15 27.69
N PRO A 307 4.47 4.43 28.95
CA PRO A 307 4.37 5.80 29.47
C PRO A 307 5.73 6.49 29.67
N GLU A 308 6.80 5.73 29.92
CA GLU A 308 8.14 6.28 30.17
C GLU A 308 8.78 6.77 28.88
N GLN A 309 8.76 5.96 27.82
CA GLN A 309 9.26 6.33 26.51
C GLN A 309 8.39 7.43 25.86
N GLU A 310 7.07 7.41 26.05
CA GLU A 310 6.20 8.49 25.58
C GLU A 310 6.63 9.83 26.21
N ARG A 311 6.76 9.89 27.54
CA ARG A 311 7.25 11.09 28.24
C ARG A 311 8.63 11.50 27.76
N TRP A 312 9.56 10.54 27.64
CA TRP A 312 10.89 10.79 27.11
C TRP A 312 10.83 11.43 25.73
N LEU A 313 9.98 10.95 24.81
CA LEU A 313 9.81 11.49 23.46
C LEU A 313 9.32 12.93 23.51
N LEU A 314 8.22 13.20 24.21
CA LEU A 314 7.61 14.53 24.30
C LEU A 314 8.57 15.55 24.94
N ASP A 315 9.27 15.18 26.01
CA ASP A 315 10.30 16.00 26.65
C ASP A 315 11.50 16.28 25.72
N GLY A 316 11.81 15.37 24.81
CA GLY A 316 12.86 15.54 23.82
C GLY A 316 12.48 16.50 22.71
N LEU A 317 11.26 16.34 22.18
CA LEU A 317 10.74 17.19 21.11
C LEU A 317 10.58 18.64 21.58
N SER A 318 10.05 18.86 22.78
CA SER A 318 9.91 20.21 23.36
C SER A 318 11.24 20.92 23.63
N ARG A 319 12.29 20.18 24.01
CA ARG A 319 13.61 20.76 24.31
C ARG A 319 14.52 20.90 23.10
N SER A 320 14.19 20.22 22.00
CA SER A 320 15.03 20.19 20.80
C SER A 320 15.29 21.60 20.25
N LYS A 321 16.52 21.80 19.78
CA LYS A 321 16.95 22.98 19.01
C LYS A 321 17.40 22.61 17.60
N ALA A 322 17.19 21.36 17.20
CA ALA A 322 17.48 20.90 15.85
C ALA A 322 16.52 21.53 14.83
N ARG A 323 16.97 21.68 13.58
CA ARG A 323 16.10 22.12 12.48
C ARG A 323 15.04 21.09 12.14
N TRP A 324 15.45 19.82 12.07
CA TRP A 324 14.57 18.69 11.77
C TRP A 324 14.46 17.79 13.01
N ASN A 325 13.22 17.42 13.38
CA ASN A 325 12.95 16.53 14.49
C ASN A 325 12.38 15.21 13.95
N VAL A 326 13.18 14.16 13.98
CA VAL A 326 12.86 12.89 13.35
C VAL A 326 12.42 11.89 14.41
N VAL A 327 11.29 11.23 14.19
CA VAL A 327 10.83 10.06 14.94
C VAL A 327 11.08 8.84 14.05
N ALA A 328 12.09 8.06 14.38
CA ALA A 328 12.44 6.84 13.64
C ALA A 328 11.86 5.63 14.38
N GLN A 329 10.93 4.93 13.76
CA GLN A 329 10.11 3.91 14.40
C GLN A 329 9.64 2.84 13.40
N GLN A 330 8.90 1.86 13.89
CA GLN A 330 8.72 0.57 13.24
C GLN A 330 7.58 0.57 12.22
N THR A 331 6.41 1.10 12.56
CA THR A 331 5.16 0.81 11.83
C THR A 331 4.34 2.05 11.48
N ILE A 332 3.47 1.99 10.47
CA ILE A 332 2.77 3.16 9.92
C ILE A 332 2.00 3.94 11.01
N MET A 333 2.29 5.23 11.14
CA MET A 333 1.67 6.17 12.08
C MET A 333 0.39 6.79 11.52
N ALA A 334 0.36 7.13 10.22
CA ALA A 334 -0.84 7.65 9.58
C ALA A 334 -2.03 6.69 9.77
N ALA A 335 -3.23 7.25 9.89
CA ALA A 335 -4.42 6.41 9.86
C ALA A 335 -4.61 5.80 8.47
N PHE A 336 -5.13 4.58 8.38
CA PHE A 336 -5.50 3.99 7.09
C PHE A 336 -6.78 3.18 7.21
N ASP A 337 -7.83 3.67 6.55
CA ASP A 337 -9.10 2.97 6.42
C ASP A 337 -9.11 2.06 5.18
N TYR A 338 -9.29 0.76 5.39
CA TYR A 338 -9.48 -0.21 4.32
C TYR A 338 -10.95 -0.28 3.85
N ASP A 339 -11.89 0.31 4.58
CA ASP A 339 -13.29 0.41 4.19
C ASP A 339 -13.52 1.72 3.40
N LEU A 340 -14.30 1.63 2.33
CA LEU A 340 -14.75 2.79 1.54
C LEU A 340 -16.21 3.17 1.87
N GLY A 341 -16.85 2.37 2.74
CA GLY A 341 -18.20 2.52 3.24
C GLY A 341 -18.32 3.57 4.34
N PRO A 342 -19.44 3.57 5.09
CA PRO A 342 -19.60 4.42 6.27
C PRO A 342 -18.93 3.82 7.53
N GLY A 343 -18.47 2.57 7.44
CA GLY A 343 -17.69 1.90 8.48
C GLY A 343 -16.22 2.29 8.39
N GLN A 344 -15.41 1.65 9.21
CA GLN A 344 -13.96 1.77 9.17
C GLN A 344 -13.37 0.38 9.37
N ILE A 345 -12.35 0.01 8.59
CA ILE A 345 -11.53 -1.19 8.83
C ILE A 345 -10.09 -0.74 8.96
N VAL A 346 -9.45 -1.02 10.09
CA VAL A 346 -8.06 -0.60 10.34
C VAL A 346 -7.18 -1.77 10.72
N ASN A 347 -5.85 -1.62 10.56
CA ASN A 347 -4.89 -2.59 11.06
C ASN A 347 -4.59 -2.35 12.54
N LEU A 348 -4.95 -3.31 13.39
CA LEU A 348 -4.84 -3.20 14.85
C LEU A 348 -3.43 -3.41 15.41
N ASP A 349 -2.47 -3.87 14.60
CA ASP A 349 -1.06 -3.96 14.99
C ASP A 349 -0.32 -2.60 14.91
N GLN A 350 -0.80 -1.72 14.04
CA GLN A 350 -0.19 -0.42 13.75
C GLN A 350 -0.74 0.68 14.66
N TRP A 351 -0.38 1.94 14.41
CA TRP A 351 -0.87 3.06 15.24
C TRP A 351 -2.39 3.25 15.20
N ASP A 352 -3.09 2.69 14.22
CA ASP A 352 -4.56 2.63 14.19
C ASP A 352 -5.18 1.72 15.25
N GLY A 353 -4.43 0.76 15.80
CA GLY A 353 -4.83 -0.01 16.98
C GLY A 353 -4.68 0.76 18.31
N TYR A 354 -4.08 1.95 18.26
CA TYR A 354 -3.75 2.77 19.43
C TYR A 354 -4.07 4.27 19.21
N PRO A 355 -5.27 4.65 18.74
CA PRO A 355 -5.59 6.02 18.35
C PRO A 355 -5.36 7.05 19.47
N PRO A 356 -5.75 6.81 20.75
CA PRO A 356 -5.45 7.75 21.83
C PRO A 356 -3.95 8.01 22.03
N ALA A 357 -3.10 6.98 21.88
CA ALA A 357 -1.65 7.13 21.99
C ALA A 357 -1.06 7.93 20.82
N ARG A 358 -1.54 7.67 19.60
CA ARG A 358 -1.20 8.48 18.42
C ARG A 358 -1.58 9.95 18.61
N SER A 359 -2.82 10.21 19.04
CA SER A 359 -3.33 11.57 19.24
C SER A 359 -2.49 12.33 20.27
N ARG A 360 -2.11 11.72 21.41
CA ARG A 360 -1.24 12.38 22.40
C ARG A 360 0.06 12.90 21.79
N ILE A 361 0.67 12.15 20.87
CA ILE A 361 1.92 12.55 20.20
C ILE A 361 1.66 13.64 19.15
N LEU A 362 0.69 13.43 18.25
CA LEU A 362 0.41 14.38 17.17
C LEU A 362 -0.15 15.71 17.68
N ASP A 363 -1.03 15.68 18.69
CA ASP A 363 -1.55 16.87 19.36
C ASP A 363 -0.45 17.61 20.11
N PHE A 364 0.49 16.90 20.72
CA PHE A 364 1.66 17.53 21.35
C PHE A 364 2.55 18.22 20.32
N ILE A 365 2.85 17.57 19.19
CA ILE A 365 3.61 18.16 18.08
C ILE A 365 2.92 19.44 17.59
N ALA A 366 1.60 19.39 17.42
CA ALA A 366 0.78 20.53 17.01
C ALA A 366 0.84 21.68 18.03
N THR A 367 0.65 21.35 19.31
CA THR A 367 0.56 22.31 20.42
C THR A 367 1.89 22.97 20.72
N GLN A 368 2.99 22.19 20.74
CA GLN A 368 4.34 22.70 20.99
C GLN A 368 4.98 23.31 19.75
N GLN A 369 4.34 23.22 18.57
CA GLN A 369 4.87 23.70 17.30
C GLN A 369 6.29 23.18 17.06
N VAL A 370 6.49 21.88 17.24
CA VAL A 370 7.79 21.23 17.06
C VAL A 370 8.32 21.56 15.66
N SER A 371 9.59 21.96 15.58
CA SER A 371 10.19 22.34 14.29
C SER A 371 10.36 21.13 13.39
N ASN A 372 9.78 21.22 12.19
CA ASN A 372 9.90 20.27 11.07
C ASN A 372 9.91 18.79 11.50
N PRO A 373 8.79 18.29 12.05
CA PRO A 373 8.68 16.91 12.49
C PRO A 373 8.54 15.96 11.29
N ILE A 374 9.40 14.95 11.26
CA ILE A 374 9.42 13.86 10.26
C ILE A 374 9.26 12.52 10.99
N VAL A 375 8.44 11.63 10.45
CA VAL A 375 8.30 10.25 10.93
C VAL A 375 8.86 9.30 9.87
N LEU A 376 9.71 8.36 10.29
CA LEU A 376 10.23 7.28 9.44
C LEU A 376 9.67 5.96 9.94
N SER A 377 9.15 5.15 9.02
CA SER A 377 8.43 3.91 9.35
C SER A 377 8.80 2.77 8.39
N GLY A 378 8.59 1.53 8.82
CA GLY A 378 8.80 0.29 8.07
C GLY A 378 7.59 -0.65 8.17
N ASP A 379 7.81 -1.92 8.54
CA ASP A 379 6.82 -2.99 8.82
C ASP A 379 5.97 -3.42 7.60
N TRP A 380 5.25 -2.50 6.97
CA TRP A 380 4.17 -2.83 6.04
C TRP A 380 4.61 -3.20 4.61
N HIS A 381 5.91 -3.46 4.40
CA HIS A 381 6.53 -3.95 3.16
C HIS A 381 6.28 -3.12 1.89
N THR A 382 5.83 -1.87 2.04
CA THR A 382 5.34 -1.01 0.96
C THR A 382 5.79 0.43 1.18
N HIS A 383 5.97 1.19 0.11
CA HIS A 383 6.33 2.61 0.20
C HIS A 383 5.10 3.47 0.41
N TRP A 384 5.22 4.46 1.30
CA TRP A 384 4.19 5.48 1.52
C TRP A 384 4.80 6.85 1.76
N VAL A 385 4.01 7.87 1.41
CA VAL A 385 4.24 9.24 1.86
C VAL A 385 2.91 9.75 2.41
N ASN A 386 2.88 10.09 3.70
CA ASN A 386 1.66 10.51 4.38
C ASN A 386 1.81 11.89 5.00
N ASP A 387 0.75 12.68 4.89
CA ASP A 387 0.55 13.85 5.73
C ASP A 387 -0.04 13.41 7.07
N LEU A 388 0.63 13.72 8.18
CA LEU A 388 0.12 13.41 9.52
C LEU A 388 -0.74 14.55 10.03
N LYS A 389 -1.95 14.22 10.50
CA LYS A 389 -2.97 15.17 10.94
C LYS A 389 -3.34 14.95 12.40
N THR A 390 -3.86 15.98 13.07
CA THR A 390 -4.46 15.83 14.42
C THR A 390 -5.84 15.16 14.34
N ASP A 391 -6.50 15.26 13.20
CA ASP A 391 -7.76 14.58 12.90
C ASP A 391 -7.71 14.05 11.46
N PHE A 392 -7.74 12.73 11.29
CA PHE A 392 -7.71 12.09 9.97
C PHE A 392 -9.11 11.96 9.35
N THR A 393 -10.18 12.19 10.11
CA THR A 393 -11.57 12.15 9.62
C THR A 393 -11.99 13.44 8.91
N ASP A 394 -11.25 14.53 9.16
CA ASP A 394 -11.38 15.80 8.46
C ASP A 394 -10.22 15.99 7.46
N PRO A 395 -10.45 15.87 6.13
CA PRO A 395 -9.43 16.11 5.12
C PRO A 395 -8.81 17.52 5.21
N GLY A 396 -9.58 18.51 5.69
CA GLY A 396 -9.14 19.89 5.91
C GLY A 396 -8.29 20.09 7.17
N SER A 397 -8.19 19.07 8.03
CA SER A 397 -7.38 19.13 9.25
C SER A 397 -5.92 19.41 8.94
N LYS A 398 -5.30 20.22 9.80
CA LYS A 398 -3.94 20.72 9.61
C LYS A 398 -2.94 19.56 9.57
N THR A 399 -2.08 19.55 8.54
CA THR A 399 -0.89 18.71 8.52
C THR A 399 0.12 19.22 9.54
N VAL A 400 0.55 18.35 10.45
CA VAL A 400 1.47 18.69 11.56
C VAL A 400 2.83 18.04 11.44
N ALA A 401 2.93 16.95 10.68
CA ALA A 401 4.18 16.25 10.37
C ALA A 401 4.06 15.51 9.02
N THR A 402 5.19 15.02 8.52
CA THR A 402 5.25 14.16 7.33
C THR A 402 5.82 12.81 7.70
N GLU A 403 5.18 11.75 7.22
CA GLU A 403 5.66 10.38 7.37
C GLU A 403 6.17 9.83 6.04
N PHE A 404 7.35 9.23 6.08
CA PHE A 404 7.91 8.43 4.99
C PHE A 404 8.00 6.98 5.44
N VAL A 405 7.26 6.10 4.76
CA VAL A 405 7.28 4.66 5.02
C VAL A 405 8.15 3.98 3.96
N GLY A 406 9.15 3.24 4.41
CA GLY A 406 10.03 2.46 3.57
C GLY A 406 9.37 1.15 3.18
N THR A 407 9.51 0.74 1.91
CA THR A 407 9.24 -0.65 1.55
C THR A 407 10.28 -1.56 2.21
N SER A 408 10.04 -2.87 2.10
CA SER A 408 10.95 -3.91 2.54
C SER A 408 12.15 -4.05 1.61
N ILE A 409 13.30 -4.46 2.16
CA ILE A 409 14.45 -4.91 1.38
C ILE A 409 14.08 -6.13 0.52
N SER A 410 13.27 -7.04 1.06
CA SER A 410 12.91 -8.29 0.36
C SER A 410 11.58 -8.94 0.78
N SER A 411 11.02 -8.61 1.95
CA SER A 411 9.74 -9.17 2.41
C SER A 411 8.57 -8.82 1.48
N GLY A 412 7.63 -9.76 1.25
CA GLY A 412 6.53 -9.56 0.30
C GLY A 412 5.31 -8.84 0.89
N ALA A 413 4.55 -8.12 0.06
CA ALA A 413 3.34 -7.39 0.44
C ALA A 413 2.07 -8.07 -0.10
N GLY A 414 1.60 -9.14 0.58
CA GLY A 414 0.45 -9.92 0.13
C GLY A 414 -0.90 -9.19 0.15
N TRP A 415 -0.94 -7.99 0.73
CA TRP A 415 -2.12 -7.14 0.95
C TRP A 415 -2.17 -5.91 0.01
N ASP A 416 -1.31 -5.84 -1.02
CA ASP A 416 -1.21 -4.69 -1.93
C ASP A 416 -2.56 -4.30 -2.56
N ALA A 417 -3.35 -5.29 -2.97
CA ALA A 417 -4.66 -5.07 -3.59
C ALA A 417 -5.64 -4.37 -2.64
N ASP A 418 -5.69 -4.80 -1.37
CA ASP A 418 -6.59 -4.24 -0.36
C ASP A 418 -6.21 -2.79 -0.02
N VAL A 419 -4.90 -2.50 0.05
CA VAL A 419 -4.43 -1.13 0.26
C VAL A 419 -4.84 -0.25 -0.92
N ARG A 420 -4.63 -0.68 -2.16
CA ARG A 420 -5.01 0.10 -3.34
C ARG A 420 -6.49 0.40 -3.38
N ALA A 421 -7.32 -0.55 -2.95
CA ALA A 421 -8.75 -0.34 -2.82
C ALA A 421 -9.06 0.77 -1.80
N GLY A 422 -8.41 0.76 -0.63
CA GLY A 422 -8.63 1.75 0.44
C GLY A 422 -8.11 3.17 0.17
N LEU A 423 -7.22 3.39 -0.81
CA LEU A 423 -6.57 4.71 -1.02
C LEU A 423 -7.56 5.87 -1.17
N ALA A 424 -8.73 5.63 -1.78
CA ALA A 424 -9.75 6.66 -1.98
C ALA A 424 -10.33 7.20 -0.66
N ALA A 425 -10.38 6.40 0.40
CA ALA A 425 -10.83 6.81 1.73
C ALA A 425 -9.75 7.59 2.51
N ASN A 426 -8.52 7.66 2.01
CA ASN A 426 -7.35 8.14 2.77
C ASN A 426 -6.62 9.29 2.05
N PRO A 427 -7.23 10.48 1.90
CA PRO A 427 -6.69 11.59 1.09
C PRO A 427 -5.40 12.23 1.64
N HIS A 428 -4.99 11.87 2.85
CA HIS A 428 -3.70 12.24 3.44
C HIS A 428 -2.54 11.38 2.91
N VAL A 429 -2.81 10.24 2.28
CA VAL A 429 -1.80 9.41 1.59
C VAL A 429 -1.45 10.10 0.26
N LYS A 430 -0.22 10.63 0.16
CA LYS A 430 0.28 11.35 -1.02
C LYS A 430 0.93 10.44 -2.05
N PHE A 431 1.37 9.27 -1.63
CA PHE A 431 1.96 8.26 -2.50
C PHE A 431 1.87 6.88 -1.88
N TYR A 432 1.68 5.88 -2.73
CA TYR A 432 1.72 4.48 -2.35
C TYR A 432 2.38 3.63 -3.44
N ASN A 433 3.26 2.70 -3.04
CA ASN A 433 3.71 1.61 -3.91
C ASN A 433 3.90 0.31 -3.12
N GLY A 434 3.11 -0.72 -3.46
CA GLY A 434 3.31 -2.07 -2.93
C GLY A 434 3.85 -3.10 -3.93
N SER A 435 4.26 -2.67 -5.13
CA SER A 435 4.73 -3.57 -6.17
C SER A 435 6.21 -3.94 -6.03
N TYR A 436 7.05 -2.98 -5.63
CA TYR A 436 8.50 -3.15 -5.61
C TYR A 436 9.07 -3.11 -4.19
N ARG A 437 10.25 -3.73 -4.05
CA ARG A 437 11.08 -3.76 -2.83
C ARG A 437 12.22 -2.75 -3.00
N GLY A 438 12.94 -2.41 -1.94
CA GLY A 438 13.98 -1.38 -2.00
C GLY A 438 14.26 -0.72 -0.66
N TYR A 439 14.48 0.60 -0.67
CA TYR A 439 14.87 1.41 0.49
C TYR A 439 14.56 2.89 0.24
N VAL A 440 14.88 3.75 1.21
CA VAL A 440 14.66 5.20 1.08
C VAL A 440 15.96 5.97 1.33
N ILE A 441 16.24 6.98 0.50
CA ILE A 441 17.33 7.94 0.73
C ILE A 441 16.73 9.28 1.15
N CYS A 442 17.30 9.89 2.17
CA CYS A 442 16.97 11.22 2.63
C CYS A 442 18.19 12.15 2.44
N ASP A 443 17.98 13.29 1.79
CA ASP A 443 18.96 14.34 1.52
C ASP A 443 18.47 15.65 2.16
N VAL A 444 19.15 16.09 3.22
CA VAL A 444 18.62 17.07 4.17
C VAL A 444 19.55 18.27 4.28
N THR A 445 18.99 19.47 4.20
CA THR A 445 19.65 20.75 4.48
C THR A 445 18.85 21.55 5.50
N GLU A 446 19.31 22.74 5.90
CA GLU A 446 18.51 23.61 6.78
C GLU A 446 17.18 24.06 6.13
N GLN A 447 17.07 24.06 4.80
CA GLN A 447 15.91 24.59 4.06
C GLN A 447 14.94 23.52 3.57
N ARG A 448 15.41 22.29 3.35
CA ARG A 448 14.60 21.22 2.76
C ARG A 448 15.00 19.85 3.28
N TRP A 449 14.01 18.97 3.33
CA TRP A 449 14.16 17.54 3.47
C TRP A 449 13.68 16.90 2.17
N ARG A 450 14.59 16.29 1.42
CA ARG A 450 14.24 15.52 0.22
C ARG A 450 14.29 14.04 0.52
N THR A 451 13.30 13.31 0.03
CA THR A 451 13.19 11.86 0.15
C THR A 451 13.07 11.23 -1.23
N ASP A 452 14.02 10.35 -1.59
CA ASP A 452 14.00 9.55 -2.82
C ASP A 452 13.61 8.11 -2.47
N LEU A 453 12.50 7.61 -3.05
CA LEU A 453 12.01 6.25 -2.85
C LEU A 453 12.69 5.31 -3.84
N ARG A 454 13.62 4.48 -3.35
CA ARG A 454 14.45 3.59 -4.17
C ARG A 454 13.81 2.21 -4.26
N ILE A 455 13.75 1.66 -5.47
CA ILE A 455 13.21 0.34 -5.74
C ILE A 455 14.21 -0.54 -6.49
N VAL A 456 14.08 -1.86 -6.38
CA VAL A 456 14.66 -2.86 -7.27
C VAL A 456 13.56 -3.55 -8.07
N LEU A 457 13.81 -3.89 -9.33
CA LEU A 457 12.78 -4.51 -10.19
C LEU A 457 12.36 -5.91 -9.70
N ASN A 458 13.29 -6.66 -9.13
CA ASN A 458 13.05 -7.99 -8.61
C ASN A 458 14.00 -8.28 -7.43
N ALA A 459 13.46 -8.29 -6.21
CA ALA A 459 14.26 -8.56 -5.01
C ALA A 459 14.89 -9.95 -4.97
N ARG A 460 14.40 -10.92 -5.75
CA ARG A 460 14.94 -12.29 -5.85
C ARG A 460 16.12 -12.42 -6.81
N ASP A 461 16.39 -11.38 -7.61
CA ASP A 461 17.52 -11.35 -8.52
C ASP A 461 18.65 -10.50 -7.91
N ALA A 462 19.77 -11.13 -7.55
CA ALA A 462 20.95 -10.45 -7.00
C ALA A 462 21.50 -9.37 -7.96
N ALA A 463 21.27 -9.53 -9.27
CA ALA A 463 21.71 -8.57 -10.27
C ALA A 463 20.73 -7.39 -10.45
N SER A 464 19.55 -7.41 -9.83
CA SER A 464 18.42 -6.54 -10.17
C SER A 464 18.76 -5.05 -10.11
N PRO A 465 18.55 -4.27 -11.18
CA PRO A 465 18.84 -2.85 -11.20
C PRO A 465 17.91 -2.09 -10.25
N ALA A 466 18.37 -0.93 -9.80
CA ALA A 466 17.67 -0.08 -8.85
C ALA A 466 17.34 1.30 -9.44
N TYR A 467 16.15 1.81 -9.12
CA TYR A 467 15.60 3.04 -9.67
C TYR A 467 14.96 3.89 -8.57
N THR A 468 14.77 5.18 -8.84
CA THR A 468 14.01 6.08 -7.96
C THR A 468 12.59 6.17 -8.49
N ILE A 469 11.64 5.50 -7.82
CA ILE A 469 10.26 5.45 -8.29
C ILE A 469 9.54 6.80 -8.15
N ALA A 470 9.85 7.54 -7.09
CA ALA A 470 9.30 8.85 -6.81
C ALA A 470 10.23 9.63 -5.86
N ALA A 471 10.12 10.97 -5.88
CA ALA A 471 10.83 11.84 -4.97
C ALA A 471 9.91 12.92 -4.40
N PHE A 472 10.14 13.29 -3.14
CA PHE A 472 9.32 14.23 -2.38
C PHE A 472 10.18 15.22 -1.60
N GLU A 473 9.64 16.40 -1.36
CA GLU A 473 10.25 17.41 -0.51
C GLU A 473 9.31 17.89 0.59
N VAL A 474 9.90 18.18 1.76
CA VAL A 474 9.30 18.97 2.83
C VAL A 474 10.17 20.21 3.00
N LEU A 475 9.55 21.39 3.04
CA LEU A 475 10.26 22.65 3.19
C LEU A 475 10.31 23.07 4.67
N ASP A 476 11.36 23.80 5.05
CA ASP A 476 11.46 24.37 6.39
C ASP A 476 10.22 25.20 6.74
N GLY A 477 9.61 24.91 7.90
CA GLY A 477 8.40 25.56 8.41
C GLY A 477 7.10 25.11 7.76
N ALA A 478 7.10 24.18 6.81
CA ALA A 478 5.93 23.73 6.08
C ALA A 478 5.79 22.20 6.12
N PRO A 479 5.13 21.64 7.17
CA PRO A 479 4.79 20.22 7.22
C PRO A 479 3.90 19.82 6.03
N GLY A 480 4.15 18.62 5.50
CA GLY A 480 3.47 18.08 4.33
C GLY A 480 4.45 17.85 3.19
N ALA A 481 4.42 16.65 2.61
CA ALA A 481 5.26 16.32 1.48
C ALA A 481 4.61 16.80 0.18
N HIS A 482 5.41 17.38 -0.71
CA HIS A 482 5.02 17.58 -2.10
C HIS A 482 5.93 16.78 -3.01
N ARG A 483 5.34 16.17 -4.04
CA ARG A 483 6.09 15.44 -5.06
C ARG A 483 6.94 16.43 -5.84
N ILE A 484 8.17 16.03 -6.16
CA ILE A 484 9.01 16.73 -7.13
C ILE A 484 9.19 15.85 -8.36
N ASP A 485 9.34 16.47 -9.53
CA ASP A 485 9.54 15.74 -10.79
C ASP A 485 11.00 15.27 -10.93
N ALA A 486 11.41 14.41 -9.99
CA ALA A 486 12.68 13.71 -9.97
C ALA A 486 12.43 12.20 -9.81
N GLY A 487 13.25 11.38 -10.46
CA GLY A 487 13.10 9.93 -10.49
C GLY A 487 13.12 9.36 -11.90
N ASP A 488 12.75 8.09 -12.01
CA ASP A 488 12.70 7.31 -13.24
C ASP A 488 11.25 7.05 -13.66
N GLY A 489 11.01 6.83 -14.95
CA GLY A 489 9.68 6.51 -15.49
C GLY A 489 9.00 7.68 -16.17
N ILE A 490 7.67 7.73 -16.09
CA ILE A 490 6.80 8.65 -16.83
C ILE A 490 5.96 9.46 -15.86
N ILE A 491 5.87 10.77 -16.11
CA ILE A 491 4.91 11.67 -15.46
C ILE A 491 3.95 12.15 -16.54
N ALA A 492 2.71 11.68 -16.51
CA ALA A 492 1.71 12.05 -17.50
C ALA A 492 0.67 12.96 -16.87
N ARG A 493 0.39 14.09 -17.52
CA ARG A 493 -0.69 15.01 -17.17
C ARG A 493 -1.78 14.94 -18.21
N VAL A 494 -2.99 14.65 -17.77
CA VAL A 494 -4.17 14.51 -18.61
C VAL A 494 -5.11 15.68 -18.37
N THR A 495 -5.50 16.34 -19.45
CA THR A 495 -6.36 17.54 -19.41
C THR A 495 -7.46 17.48 -20.43
N ASP A 496 -8.57 18.16 -20.19
CA ASP A 496 -9.59 18.41 -21.21
C ASP A 496 -9.01 19.36 -22.28
N ALA A 497 -9.00 18.93 -23.53
CA ALA A 497 -8.38 19.66 -24.64
C ALA A 497 -9.04 21.02 -24.93
N ALA A 498 -10.32 21.20 -24.56
CA ALA A 498 -11.05 22.43 -24.82
C ALA A 498 -10.89 23.45 -23.68
N THR A 499 -10.86 22.98 -22.43
CA THR A 499 -10.85 23.86 -21.24
C THR A 499 -9.49 23.96 -20.56
N GLY A 500 -8.58 23.02 -20.81
CA GLY A 500 -7.31 22.88 -20.09
C GLY A 500 -7.47 22.38 -18.64
N ALA A 501 -8.68 22.02 -18.22
CA ALA A 501 -8.95 21.50 -16.89
C ALA A 501 -8.27 20.14 -16.69
N ALA A 502 -7.72 19.91 -15.50
CA ALA A 502 -7.21 18.62 -15.07
C ALA A 502 -8.33 17.55 -15.09
N LEU A 503 -7.99 16.35 -15.55
CA LEU A 503 -8.93 15.22 -15.57
C LEU A 503 -8.53 14.15 -14.55
N PRO A 504 -9.22 14.05 -13.40
CA PRO A 504 -9.04 12.95 -12.47
C PRO A 504 -9.66 11.66 -13.00
N ASN A 505 -9.32 10.53 -12.39
CA ASN A 505 -9.95 9.23 -12.63
C ASN A 505 -9.87 8.77 -14.10
N VAL A 506 -8.85 9.22 -14.83
CA VAL A 506 -8.58 8.74 -16.19
C VAL A 506 -7.58 7.60 -16.11
N GLN A 507 -7.93 6.46 -16.71
CA GLN A 507 -7.03 5.31 -16.75
C GLN A 507 -5.85 5.60 -17.67
N VAL A 508 -4.65 5.36 -17.16
CA VAL A 508 -3.40 5.43 -17.90
C VAL A 508 -2.69 4.09 -17.81
N THR A 509 -2.35 3.55 -18.96
CA THR A 509 -1.70 2.26 -19.13
C THR A 509 -0.38 2.46 -19.86
N VAL A 510 0.69 1.85 -19.34
CA VAL A 510 2.00 1.83 -19.99
C VAL A 510 2.28 0.40 -20.43
N THR A 511 2.58 0.21 -21.72
CA THR A 511 2.85 -1.10 -22.32
C THR A 511 4.19 -1.09 -23.04
N ALA A 512 5.07 -2.02 -22.69
CA ALA A 512 6.35 -2.24 -23.34
C ALA A 512 6.16 -2.83 -24.76
N THR A 513 7.20 -2.74 -25.59
CA THR A 513 7.15 -3.25 -26.98
C THR A 513 6.95 -4.76 -27.09
N ASP A 514 7.26 -5.51 -26.05
CA ASP A 514 7.04 -6.97 -25.94
C ASP A 514 5.62 -7.31 -25.43
N GLY A 515 4.78 -6.31 -25.17
CA GLY A 515 3.42 -6.46 -24.67
C GLY A 515 3.31 -6.52 -23.15
N ILE A 516 4.41 -6.51 -22.40
CA ILE A 516 4.36 -6.46 -20.93
C ILE A 516 3.79 -5.10 -20.52
N GLN A 517 2.81 -5.12 -19.63
CA GLN A 517 2.21 -3.91 -19.05
C GLN A 517 2.83 -3.63 -17.68
N PRO A 518 3.91 -2.84 -17.58
CA PRO A 518 4.55 -2.53 -16.30
C PRO A 518 3.61 -1.80 -15.33
N MET A 519 2.59 -1.09 -15.82
CA MET A 519 1.71 -0.28 -14.98
C MET A 519 0.34 -0.01 -15.61
N ALA A 520 -0.69 -0.03 -14.76
CA ALA A 520 -2.02 0.53 -14.99
C ALA A 520 -2.40 1.33 -13.74
N SER A 521 -2.80 2.59 -13.90
CA SER A 521 -3.28 3.42 -12.78
C SER A 521 -4.20 4.50 -13.32
N THR A 522 -4.60 5.42 -12.44
CA THR A 522 -5.52 6.50 -12.77
C THR A 522 -4.91 7.83 -12.35
N THR A 523 -5.33 8.89 -13.04
CA THR A 523 -4.91 10.25 -12.70
C THR A 523 -5.50 10.72 -11.37
N ASP A 524 -4.69 11.47 -10.62
CA ASP A 524 -5.07 12.12 -9.37
C ASP A 524 -5.96 13.37 -9.61
N PRO A 525 -6.42 14.07 -8.56
CA PRO A 525 -7.21 15.30 -8.70
C PRO A 525 -6.56 16.43 -9.53
N SER A 526 -5.24 16.42 -9.68
CA SER A 526 -4.49 17.38 -10.52
C SER A 526 -4.38 16.94 -11.99
N GLY A 527 -4.94 15.77 -12.31
CA GLY A 527 -4.90 15.15 -13.62
C GLY A 527 -3.57 14.47 -13.91
N GLU A 528 -2.73 14.26 -12.90
CA GLU A 528 -1.41 13.68 -13.07
C GLU A 528 -1.37 12.22 -12.64
N VAL A 529 -0.51 11.44 -13.30
CA VAL A 529 -0.18 10.09 -12.89
C VAL A 529 1.33 9.86 -12.98
N LEU A 530 1.87 9.20 -11.97
CA LEU A 530 3.24 8.72 -11.96
C LEU A 530 3.23 7.25 -12.37
N ALA A 531 3.91 6.97 -13.47
CA ALA A 531 3.96 5.67 -14.10
C ALA A 531 5.39 5.19 -14.14
N PHE A 532 5.77 4.32 -13.20
CA PHE A 532 7.10 3.74 -13.22
C PHE A 532 7.26 2.82 -14.44
N ALA A 533 8.33 3.05 -15.18
CA ALA A 533 8.80 2.20 -16.25
C ALA A 533 10.34 2.29 -16.29
N PRO A 534 11.07 1.18 -16.39
CA PRO A 534 12.51 1.24 -16.57
C PRO A 534 12.86 1.89 -17.93
N PRO A 535 14.12 2.26 -18.17
CA PRO A 535 14.56 2.78 -19.46
C PRO A 535 14.19 1.83 -20.61
N GLY A 536 13.54 2.36 -21.65
CA GLY A 536 12.96 1.52 -22.70
C GLY A 536 11.96 2.26 -23.59
N ARG A 537 11.35 1.53 -24.53
CA ARG A 537 10.29 2.04 -25.41
C ARG A 537 8.95 1.49 -24.99
N TYR A 538 7.96 2.37 -24.91
CA TYR A 538 6.62 2.07 -24.44
C TYR A 538 5.55 2.73 -25.30
N THR A 539 4.32 2.26 -25.15
CA THR A 539 3.10 2.97 -25.56
C THR A 539 2.33 3.34 -24.30
N VAL A 540 1.97 4.62 -24.18
CA VAL A 540 1.08 5.12 -23.12
C VAL A 540 -0.31 5.27 -23.72
N ALA A 541 -1.26 4.48 -23.22
CA ALA A 541 -2.66 4.56 -23.59
C ALA A 541 -3.45 5.26 -22.47
N VAL A 542 -4.31 6.19 -22.84
CA VAL A 542 -5.16 6.95 -21.93
C VAL A 542 -6.62 6.71 -22.31
N ASN A 543 -7.41 6.26 -21.34
CA ASN A 543 -8.84 5.97 -21.50
C ASN A 543 -9.63 6.62 -20.37
N GLY A 544 -10.53 7.55 -20.72
CA GLY A 544 -11.38 8.25 -19.77
C GLY A 544 -12.83 8.22 -20.24
N VAL A 545 -13.75 8.02 -19.29
CA VAL A 545 -15.19 8.02 -19.57
C VAL A 545 -15.57 9.36 -20.20
N GLY A 546 -16.30 9.30 -21.32
CA GLY A 546 -16.74 10.45 -22.13
C GLY A 546 -15.66 11.21 -22.89
N TYR A 547 -14.48 10.63 -23.05
CA TYR A 547 -13.41 11.15 -23.90
C TYR A 547 -13.01 10.15 -25.00
N GLU A 548 -12.42 10.66 -26.07
CA GLU A 548 -11.74 9.83 -27.07
C GLU A 548 -10.42 9.29 -26.48
N PRO A 549 -10.19 7.96 -26.51
CA PRO A 549 -8.94 7.40 -26.02
C PRO A 549 -7.77 7.79 -26.94
N VAL A 550 -6.59 7.97 -26.35
CA VAL A 550 -5.37 8.32 -27.09
C VAL A 550 -4.23 7.38 -26.72
N SER A 551 -3.36 7.10 -27.68
CA SER A 551 -2.15 6.30 -27.46
C SER A 551 -0.92 7.05 -27.99
N HIS A 552 0.12 7.11 -27.18
CA HIS A 552 1.34 7.85 -27.48
C HIS A 552 2.57 6.96 -27.30
N PRO A 553 3.43 6.80 -28.32
CA PRO A 553 4.72 6.14 -28.13
C PRO A 553 5.64 7.04 -27.30
N VAL A 554 6.35 6.45 -26.35
CA VAL A 554 7.29 7.15 -25.46
C VAL A 554 8.58 6.36 -25.30
N THR A 555 9.70 7.06 -25.13
CA THR A 555 10.97 6.47 -24.70
C THR A 555 11.28 6.99 -23.30
N VAL A 556 11.49 6.07 -22.38
CA VAL A 556 11.98 6.36 -21.03
C VAL A 556 13.49 6.22 -21.04
N VAL A 557 14.18 7.20 -20.46
CA VAL A 557 15.62 7.22 -20.29
C VAL A 557 15.96 7.18 -18.81
N GLU A 558 17.17 6.73 -18.48
CA GLU A 558 17.63 6.63 -17.10
C GLU A 558 17.87 8.02 -16.48
N GLY A 559 17.51 8.19 -15.21
CA GLY A 559 17.91 9.33 -14.39
C GLY A 559 17.07 10.60 -14.55
N ALA A 560 16.03 10.60 -15.38
CA ALA A 560 15.07 11.69 -15.48
C ALA A 560 13.67 11.18 -15.88
N PRO A 561 12.59 11.76 -15.31
CA PRO A 561 11.25 11.36 -15.68
C PRO A 561 10.92 11.87 -17.09
N THR A 562 10.30 11.02 -17.91
CA THR A 562 9.71 11.42 -19.18
C THR A 562 8.35 12.07 -18.92
N LYS A 563 8.23 13.37 -19.18
CA LYS A 563 6.98 14.10 -19.02
C LYS A 563 6.11 14.03 -20.27
N LEU A 564 4.81 13.81 -20.10
CA LEU A 564 3.82 13.78 -21.17
C LEU A 564 2.64 14.67 -20.82
N ASP A 565 2.28 15.58 -21.72
CA ASP A 565 1.01 16.32 -21.67
C ASP A 565 0.05 15.67 -22.67
N LEU A 566 -1.09 15.17 -22.16
CA LEU A 566 -2.03 14.31 -22.89
C LEU A 566 -3.43 14.95 -22.88
N PRO A 567 -3.70 15.91 -23.78
CA PRO A 567 -5.02 16.51 -23.89
C PRO A 567 -6.03 15.54 -24.50
N LEU A 568 -7.19 15.38 -23.86
CA LEU A 568 -8.29 14.52 -24.32
C LEU A 568 -9.44 15.35 -24.89
N HIS A 569 -9.97 14.89 -26.03
CA HIS A 569 -11.16 15.47 -26.64
C HIS A 569 -12.41 14.74 -26.15
N ARG A 570 -13.49 15.49 -25.89
CA ARG A 570 -14.80 14.93 -25.53
C ARG A 570 -15.29 13.97 -26.62
N ALA A 571 -15.81 12.82 -26.21
CA ALA A 571 -16.37 11.84 -27.12
C ALA A 571 -17.72 12.32 -27.67
N ALA A 572 -17.95 12.10 -28.97
CA ALA A 572 -19.28 12.27 -29.55
C ALA A 572 -20.22 11.13 -29.12
N THR A 573 -21.53 11.38 -29.15
CA THR A 573 -22.54 10.34 -28.89
C THR A 573 -22.41 9.18 -29.88
N ARG A 574 -22.20 7.97 -29.37
CA ARG A 574 -22.00 6.78 -30.20
C ARG A 574 -22.36 5.46 -29.51
N ALA A 575 -22.48 4.42 -30.34
CA ALA A 575 -22.62 3.02 -29.92
C ALA A 575 -21.76 2.11 -30.81
N GLY A 576 -21.00 1.19 -30.22
CA GLY A 576 -20.24 0.19 -30.97
C GLY A 576 -19.18 -0.54 -30.14
N ALA A 577 -18.53 -1.52 -30.78
CA ALA A 577 -17.41 -2.25 -30.20
C ALA A 577 -16.07 -1.49 -30.32
N GLY A 578 -15.02 -2.04 -29.72
CA GLY A 578 -13.65 -1.53 -29.76
C GLY A 578 -13.30 -0.55 -28.64
N ARG A 579 -14.17 -0.42 -27.62
CA ARG A 579 -13.97 0.43 -26.43
C ARG A 579 -14.28 -0.36 -25.17
N THR A 580 -13.77 0.14 -24.06
CA THR A 580 -14.06 -0.34 -22.70
C THR A 580 -14.32 0.86 -21.80
N ILE A 581 -15.04 0.64 -20.70
CA ILE A 581 -15.25 1.65 -19.67
C ILE A 581 -14.22 1.36 -18.56
N PRO A 582 -13.31 2.28 -18.23
CA PRO A 582 -12.29 2.00 -17.23
C PRO A 582 -12.89 1.94 -15.82
N GLY A 583 -12.48 0.97 -15.02
CA GLY A 583 -12.77 0.94 -13.59
C GLY A 583 -12.39 -0.35 -12.89
N PRO A 584 -12.39 -0.38 -11.55
CA PRO A 584 -12.06 -1.55 -10.75
C PRO A 584 -13.00 -2.74 -10.94
N GLN A 585 -14.25 -2.50 -11.37
CA GLN A 585 -15.24 -3.56 -11.65
C GLN A 585 -15.53 -3.76 -13.13
N SER A 586 -14.74 -3.15 -14.02
CA SER A 586 -14.97 -3.29 -15.46
C SER A 586 -14.80 -4.73 -15.91
N GLN A 587 -15.88 -5.29 -16.45
CA GLN A 587 -15.94 -6.64 -16.98
C GLN A 587 -16.03 -6.65 -18.51
N ALA A 588 -16.60 -5.61 -19.13
CA ALA A 588 -16.83 -5.58 -20.56
C ALA A 588 -15.52 -5.55 -21.36
N GLY A 589 -15.40 -6.47 -22.32
CA GLY A 589 -14.29 -6.52 -23.25
C GLY A 589 -14.50 -5.63 -24.46
N THR A 590 -13.45 -5.45 -25.27
CA THR A 590 -13.53 -4.65 -26.50
C THR A 590 -14.50 -5.20 -27.56
N ALA A 591 -15.01 -6.43 -27.39
CA ALA A 591 -16.02 -7.01 -28.26
C ALA A 591 -17.45 -6.59 -27.89
N ASP A 592 -17.67 -6.13 -26.67
CA ASP A 592 -18.97 -5.66 -26.19
C ASP A 592 -19.28 -4.26 -26.73
N LEU A 593 -20.56 -3.87 -26.66
CA LEU A 593 -21.02 -2.62 -27.26
C LEU A 593 -21.07 -1.52 -26.21
N VAL A 594 -20.23 -0.49 -26.37
CA VAL A 594 -20.24 0.70 -25.51
C VAL A 594 -21.13 1.76 -26.14
N LEU A 595 -22.18 2.17 -25.42
CA LEU A 595 -22.95 3.37 -25.67
C LEU A 595 -22.38 4.50 -24.82
N GLY A 596 -22.05 5.65 -25.40
CA GLY A 596 -21.46 6.74 -24.62
C GLY A 596 -21.67 8.11 -25.24
N ASN A 597 -21.62 9.14 -24.41
CA ASN A 597 -21.57 10.55 -24.78
C ASN A 597 -20.55 11.28 -23.88
N ASP A 598 -20.60 12.61 -23.84
CA ASP A 598 -19.72 13.48 -23.07
C ASP A 598 -20.10 13.64 -21.59
N LEU A 599 -21.07 12.86 -21.10
CA LEU A 599 -21.55 12.83 -19.71
C LEU A 599 -21.46 11.44 -19.06
N MET A 600 -21.62 10.35 -19.82
CA MET A 600 -21.55 8.98 -19.30
C MET A 600 -21.27 7.93 -20.39
N ALA A 601 -20.94 6.71 -19.98
CA ALA A 601 -20.88 5.53 -20.84
C ALA A 601 -21.52 4.31 -20.17
N LEU A 602 -22.10 3.42 -20.98
CA LEU A 602 -22.72 2.14 -20.60
C LEU A 602 -22.23 1.05 -21.57
N ALA A 603 -21.69 -0.06 -21.05
CA ALA A 603 -21.32 -1.21 -21.84
C ALA A 603 -22.42 -2.28 -21.79
N VAL A 604 -22.84 -2.77 -22.95
CA VAL A 604 -23.82 -3.85 -23.10
C VAL A 604 -23.11 -5.08 -23.66
N SER A 605 -23.22 -6.21 -22.96
CA SER A 605 -22.59 -7.46 -23.37
C SER A 605 -23.08 -7.91 -24.75
N ALA A 606 -22.13 -8.19 -25.64
CA ALA A 606 -22.34 -8.84 -26.93
C ALA A 606 -21.71 -10.25 -26.99
N GLY A 607 -21.06 -10.68 -25.90
CA GLY A 607 -20.45 -12.00 -25.81
C GLY A 607 -19.78 -12.29 -24.47
N THR A 608 -19.43 -11.27 -23.70
CA THR A 608 -18.90 -11.44 -22.35
C THR A 608 -19.94 -12.02 -21.42
N ASP A 609 -19.56 -13.06 -20.67
CA ASP A 609 -20.42 -13.73 -19.70
C ASP A 609 -19.96 -13.37 -18.29
N ASP A 610 -20.88 -12.83 -17.49
CA ASP A 610 -20.69 -12.60 -16.08
C ASP A 610 -21.02 -13.91 -15.32
N PRO A 611 -20.19 -14.37 -14.37
CA PRO A 611 -20.43 -15.62 -13.64
C PRO A 611 -21.75 -15.67 -12.86
N GLN A 612 -22.23 -14.54 -12.33
CA GLN A 612 -23.49 -14.44 -11.59
C GLN A 612 -24.70 -14.41 -12.52
N LEU A 613 -24.55 -13.91 -13.75
CA LEU A 613 -25.57 -13.93 -14.81
C LEU A 613 -25.35 -15.01 -15.88
N SER A 614 -24.54 -16.03 -15.58
CA SER A 614 -24.06 -16.96 -16.60
C SER A 614 -25.18 -17.56 -17.47
N GLY A 615 -24.98 -17.48 -18.79
CA GLY A 615 -25.89 -17.97 -19.82
C GLY A 615 -26.99 -16.99 -20.24
N VAL A 616 -27.14 -15.85 -19.56
CA VAL A 616 -28.10 -14.78 -19.91
C VAL A 616 -27.51 -13.38 -19.97
N THR A 617 -26.20 -13.24 -19.75
CA THR A 617 -25.46 -11.95 -19.76
C THR A 617 -25.59 -11.18 -21.07
N VAL A 618 -25.66 -11.88 -22.21
CA VAL A 618 -25.75 -11.23 -23.53
C VAL A 618 -26.95 -10.29 -23.60
N GLY A 619 -26.69 -9.03 -23.99
CA GLY A 619 -27.68 -7.95 -24.07
C GLY A 619 -27.94 -7.22 -22.75
N LYS A 620 -27.23 -7.57 -21.68
CA LYS A 620 -27.30 -6.92 -20.36
C LYS A 620 -26.18 -5.88 -20.20
N PRO A 621 -26.41 -4.79 -19.46
CA PRO A 621 -25.34 -3.94 -19.00
C PRO A 621 -24.34 -4.68 -18.11
N LEU A 622 -23.05 -4.44 -18.36
CA LEU A 622 -21.94 -4.87 -17.50
C LEU A 622 -21.41 -3.63 -16.79
N ASP A 623 -20.77 -2.75 -17.55
CA ASP A 623 -20.08 -1.59 -16.99
C ASP A 623 -20.91 -0.30 -17.19
N LEU A 624 -20.85 0.62 -16.24
CA LEU A 624 -21.53 1.91 -16.29
C LEU A 624 -20.73 2.95 -15.52
N ALA A 625 -20.42 4.08 -16.16
CA ALA A 625 -19.74 5.18 -15.47
C ALA A 625 -20.15 6.57 -15.97
N ALA A 626 -20.14 7.53 -15.05
CA ALA A 626 -20.21 8.96 -15.31
C ALA A 626 -18.83 9.52 -15.68
N VAL A 627 -18.82 10.61 -16.45
CA VAL A 627 -17.58 11.33 -16.76
C VAL A 627 -16.90 11.83 -15.49
N GLY A 628 -15.58 11.63 -15.41
CA GLY A 628 -14.78 11.98 -14.24
C GLY A 628 -14.79 10.92 -13.15
N HIS A 629 -15.45 9.78 -13.39
CA HIS A 629 -15.50 8.64 -12.48
C HIS A 629 -15.07 7.35 -13.20
N LEU A 630 -14.86 6.30 -12.42
CA LEU A 630 -14.54 4.95 -12.89
C LEU A 630 -15.76 4.04 -12.72
N ASP A 631 -15.81 2.97 -13.51
CA ASP A 631 -16.81 1.93 -13.35
C ASP A 631 -16.62 1.16 -12.04
N GLN A 632 -17.63 1.22 -11.17
CA GLN A 632 -17.68 0.45 -9.92
C GLN A 632 -18.85 -0.52 -9.89
N LEU A 633 -19.74 -0.46 -10.88
CA LEU A 633 -20.90 -1.33 -10.93
C LEU A 633 -20.45 -2.73 -11.34
N ASP A 634 -21.07 -3.77 -10.77
CA ASP A 634 -20.80 -5.14 -11.20
C ASP A 634 -21.58 -5.49 -12.48
N TRP A 635 -22.92 -5.40 -12.43
CA TRP A 635 -23.78 -5.55 -13.62
C TRP A 635 -25.21 -5.05 -13.37
N ILE A 636 -26.03 -4.97 -14.44
CA ILE A 636 -27.48 -4.77 -14.34
C ILE A 636 -28.25 -5.85 -15.09
N ASN A 637 -29.17 -6.54 -14.41
CA ASN A 637 -30.04 -7.52 -15.06
C ASN A 637 -31.33 -6.86 -15.57
N LEU A 638 -31.29 -6.43 -16.84
CA LEU A 638 -32.36 -5.73 -17.54
C LEU A 638 -32.96 -6.54 -18.69
N PRO A 639 -34.26 -6.89 -18.69
CA PRO A 639 -35.13 -7.15 -17.55
C PRO A 639 -35.14 -8.65 -17.20
N TYR A 640 -35.88 -9.02 -16.15
CA TYR A 640 -36.27 -10.42 -15.91
C TYR A 640 -37.78 -10.66 -16.17
N ALA A 641 -38.18 -11.93 -16.30
CA ALA A 641 -39.59 -12.35 -16.39
C ALA A 641 -39.80 -13.67 -15.64
N SER A 642 -40.43 -13.63 -14.47
CA SER A 642 -40.63 -14.79 -13.59
C SER A 642 -42.10 -15.16 -13.43
N VAL A 643 -42.39 -16.46 -13.34
CA VAL A 643 -43.75 -16.97 -13.09
C VAL A 643 -44.20 -16.81 -11.64
N THR A 644 -43.25 -16.64 -10.71
CA THR A 644 -43.50 -16.36 -9.29
C THR A 644 -42.82 -15.05 -8.90
N GLN A 645 -43.32 -14.40 -7.83
CA GLN A 645 -42.65 -13.22 -7.32
C GLN A 645 -41.24 -13.60 -6.81
N PRO A 646 -40.16 -12.96 -7.30
CA PRO A 646 -38.82 -13.24 -6.81
C PRO A 646 -38.70 -12.90 -5.32
N ARG A 647 -38.16 -13.82 -4.52
CA ARG A 647 -37.99 -13.69 -3.06
C ARG A 647 -36.73 -14.41 -2.59
N GLY A 648 -36.25 -14.09 -1.39
CA GLY A 648 -35.06 -14.70 -0.78
C GLY A 648 -33.76 -13.95 -1.09
N GLY A 649 -32.65 -14.44 -0.52
CA GLY A 649 -31.34 -13.78 -0.62
C GLY A 649 -30.77 -13.66 -2.04
N ASN A 650 -31.18 -14.55 -2.95
CA ASN A 650 -30.74 -14.58 -4.35
C ASN A 650 -31.83 -14.12 -5.31
N ALA A 651 -32.81 -13.34 -4.83
CA ALA A 651 -33.92 -12.89 -5.67
C ALA A 651 -33.43 -12.09 -6.88
N TRP A 652 -32.34 -11.34 -6.75
CA TRP A 652 -31.67 -10.59 -7.81
C TRP A 652 -31.15 -11.47 -8.97
N GLN A 653 -30.81 -12.75 -8.74
CA GLN A 653 -30.31 -13.70 -9.75
C GLN A 653 -31.40 -14.22 -10.73
N GLN A 654 -32.39 -13.39 -11.09
CA GLN A 654 -33.44 -13.79 -12.04
C GLN A 654 -32.90 -13.93 -13.47
N ARG A 655 -32.33 -15.09 -13.78
CA ARG A 655 -31.76 -15.42 -15.11
C ARG A 655 -32.80 -15.91 -16.11
N THR A 656 -33.92 -15.20 -16.22
CA THR A 656 -35.13 -15.70 -16.90
C THR A 656 -35.41 -15.06 -18.26
N VAL A 657 -34.58 -14.13 -18.71
CA VAL A 657 -34.65 -13.53 -20.06
C VAL A 657 -33.29 -13.69 -20.72
N ARG A 658 -33.28 -14.38 -21.86
CA ARG A 658 -32.06 -14.68 -22.62
C ARG A 658 -32.11 -13.99 -23.98
N SER A 659 -31.15 -13.12 -24.25
CA SER A 659 -30.95 -12.56 -25.58
C SER A 659 -30.24 -13.56 -26.49
N THR A 660 -30.66 -13.61 -27.74
CA THR A 660 -30.03 -14.42 -28.80
C THR A 660 -29.32 -13.57 -29.84
N ALA A 661 -29.57 -12.26 -29.85
CA ALA A 661 -28.90 -11.31 -30.72
C ALA A 661 -28.77 -9.94 -30.04
N VAL A 662 -27.65 -9.26 -30.30
CA VAL A 662 -27.40 -7.87 -29.92
C VAL A 662 -26.87 -7.16 -31.15
N GLU A 663 -27.45 -6.02 -31.50
CA GLU A 663 -27.09 -5.28 -32.72
C GLU A 663 -27.13 -3.76 -32.51
N VAL A 664 -26.27 -3.04 -33.23
CA VAL A 664 -26.28 -1.58 -33.27
C VAL A 664 -27.28 -1.12 -34.33
N LEU A 665 -28.34 -0.43 -33.92
CA LEU A 665 -29.33 0.15 -34.83
C LEU A 665 -28.91 1.52 -35.36
N SER A 666 -28.24 2.31 -34.52
CA SER A 666 -27.63 3.59 -34.87
C SER A 666 -26.32 3.74 -34.11
N ALA A 667 -25.22 3.98 -34.84
CA ALA A 667 -23.89 4.06 -34.24
C ALA A 667 -23.54 5.46 -33.69
N GLY A 668 -24.35 6.49 -33.96
CA GLY A 668 -24.09 7.87 -33.53
C GLY A 668 -25.03 8.90 -34.14
N GLY A 669 -24.66 10.19 -34.05
CA GLY A 669 -25.47 11.31 -34.54
C GLY A 669 -26.35 11.89 -33.43
N SER A 670 -27.64 12.14 -33.72
CA SER A 670 -28.58 12.68 -32.72
C SER A 670 -29.01 11.65 -31.67
N ALA A 671 -28.80 10.36 -31.94
CA ALA A 671 -29.02 9.26 -31.02
C ALA A 671 -28.22 8.03 -31.46
N ALA A 672 -27.60 7.33 -30.51
CA ALA A 672 -27.01 6.02 -30.72
C ALA A 672 -27.84 4.95 -30.01
N THR A 673 -28.08 3.83 -30.70
CA THR A 673 -29.07 2.84 -30.26
C THR A 673 -28.55 1.42 -30.44
N VAL A 674 -28.70 0.61 -29.41
CA VAL A 674 -28.41 -0.82 -29.40
C VAL A 674 -29.69 -1.59 -29.07
N ARG A 675 -29.92 -2.72 -29.75
CA ARG A 675 -31.06 -3.60 -29.49
C ARG A 675 -30.58 -5.00 -29.11
N ALA A 676 -31.12 -5.51 -28.01
CA ALA A 676 -31.02 -6.91 -27.63
C ALA A 676 -32.37 -7.60 -27.89
N THR A 677 -32.35 -8.70 -28.63
CA THR A 677 -33.55 -9.49 -28.94
C THR A 677 -33.45 -10.86 -28.30
N GLY A 678 -34.50 -11.29 -27.61
CA GLY A 678 -34.52 -12.54 -26.88
C GLY A 678 -35.93 -13.02 -26.52
N ALA A 679 -35.96 -13.94 -25.56
CA ALA A 679 -37.20 -14.48 -25.01
C ALA A 679 -37.03 -14.83 -23.54
N SER A 680 -38.16 -15.02 -22.85
CA SER A 680 -38.14 -15.58 -21.51
C SER A 680 -37.87 -17.09 -21.57
N THR A 681 -37.03 -17.58 -20.67
CA THR A 681 -36.82 -19.02 -20.43
C THR A 681 -37.82 -19.59 -19.43
N ALA A 682 -38.50 -18.74 -18.66
CA ALA A 682 -39.46 -19.15 -17.63
C ALA A 682 -40.93 -18.97 -18.05
N VAL A 683 -41.25 -17.95 -18.86
CA VAL A 683 -42.60 -17.67 -19.35
C VAL A 683 -42.69 -18.08 -20.82
N PRO A 684 -43.42 -19.15 -21.17
CA PRO A 684 -43.50 -19.64 -22.54
C PRO A 684 -44.08 -18.59 -23.51
N ASP A 685 -43.56 -18.57 -24.73
CA ASP A 685 -43.99 -17.71 -25.83
C ASP A 685 -43.82 -16.20 -25.59
N LEU A 686 -43.11 -15.82 -24.52
CA LEU A 686 -42.86 -14.42 -24.20
C LEU A 686 -41.58 -13.95 -24.89
N ARG A 687 -41.71 -13.20 -25.97
CA ARG A 687 -40.59 -12.51 -26.62
C ARG A 687 -40.25 -11.26 -25.82
N VAL A 688 -38.96 -10.99 -25.65
CA VAL A 688 -38.46 -9.79 -24.97
C VAL A 688 -37.47 -9.08 -25.87
N VAL A 689 -37.69 -7.80 -26.11
CA VAL A 689 -36.78 -6.93 -26.88
C VAL A 689 -36.41 -5.74 -26.01
N THR A 690 -35.12 -5.53 -25.77
CA THR A 690 -34.62 -4.37 -25.03
C THR A 690 -33.90 -3.44 -25.98
N THR A 691 -34.28 -2.17 -26.02
CA THR A 691 -33.60 -1.14 -26.80
C THR A 691 -32.97 -0.12 -25.85
N TYR A 692 -31.67 0.10 -26.01
CA TYR A 692 -30.87 1.10 -25.30
C TYR A 692 -30.61 2.28 -26.24
N THR A 693 -30.93 3.50 -25.81
CA THR A 693 -30.71 4.72 -26.60
C THR A 693 -30.02 5.78 -25.76
N ILE A 694 -28.90 6.30 -26.25
CA ILE A 694 -28.19 7.44 -25.67
C ILE A 694 -28.21 8.62 -26.65
N ARG A 695 -28.36 9.84 -26.12
CA ARG A 695 -28.38 11.09 -26.89
C ARG A 695 -27.33 12.07 -26.36
N PRO A 696 -26.96 13.10 -27.14
CA PRO A 696 -26.11 14.18 -26.65
C PRO A 696 -26.73 14.88 -25.44
N ASN A 697 -25.91 15.26 -24.45
CA ASN A 697 -26.31 15.99 -23.25
C ASN A 697 -27.34 15.29 -22.32
N GLU A 698 -27.56 13.98 -22.47
CA GLU A 698 -28.36 13.19 -21.54
C GLU A 698 -27.43 12.41 -20.59
N PRO A 699 -27.48 12.59 -19.25
CA PRO A 699 -26.68 11.83 -18.30
C PRO A 699 -27.30 10.44 -18.00
N TRP A 700 -27.99 9.87 -18.98
CA TRP A 700 -28.62 8.56 -18.87
C TRP A 700 -28.72 7.88 -20.24
N VAL A 701 -28.88 6.55 -20.22
CA VAL A 701 -29.34 5.75 -21.35
C VAL A 701 -30.81 5.42 -21.16
N THR A 702 -31.64 5.74 -22.15
CA THR A 702 -33.03 5.28 -22.17
C THR A 702 -33.06 3.78 -22.49
N ALA A 703 -33.68 2.97 -21.64
CA ALA A 703 -33.88 1.54 -21.86
C ALA A 703 -35.38 1.21 -21.93
N GLU A 704 -35.79 0.58 -23.04
CA GLU A 704 -37.17 0.14 -23.27
C GLU A 704 -37.19 -1.38 -23.46
N SER A 705 -37.79 -2.10 -22.52
CA SER A 705 -37.98 -3.55 -22.63
C SER A 705 -39.42 -3.87 -23.01
N THR A 706 -39.64 -4.28 -24.25
CA THR A 706 -40.95 -4.68 -24.75
C THR A 706 -41.12 -6.19 -24.63
N PHE A 707 -42.11 -6.60 -23.85
CA PHE A 707 -42.59 -7.96 -23.70
C PHE A 707 -43.75 -8.18 -24.68
N THR A 708 -43.68 -9.18 -25.54
CA THR A 708 -44.77 -9.56 -26.46
C THR A 708 -45.20 -10.98 -26.17
N ASN A 709 -46.50 -11.20 -25.90
CA ASN A 709 -47.05 -12.54 -25.80
C ASN A 709 -47.34 -13.09 -27.22
N LEU A 710 -46.49 -13.98 -27.72
CA LEU A 710 -46.65 -14.63 -29.02
C LEU A 710 -47.49 -15.91 -28.96
N GLY A 711 -47.94 -16.30 -27.77
CA GLY A 711 -48.73 -17.51 -27.55
C GLY A 711 -50.21 -17.29 -27.84
N THR A 712 -51.00 -18.31 -27.51
CA THR A 712 -52.46 -18.37 -27.74
C THR A 712 -53.28 -18.16 -26.47
N ALA A 713 -52.64 -18.04 -25.30
CA ALA A 713 -53.30 -17.83 -24.01
C ALA A 713 -52.72 -16.61 -23.27
N PRO A 714 -53.49 -15.97 -22.36
CA PRO A 714 -52.96 -14.92 -21.51
C PRO A 714 -51.77 -15.40 -20.65
N ARG A 715 -50.79 -14.51 -20.45
CA ARG A 715 -49.61 -14.76 -19.62
C ARG A 715 -49.53 -13.74 -18.49
N THR A 716 -49.50 -14.21 -17.25
CA THR A 716 -49.25 -13.38 -16.06
C THR A 716 -47.87 -13.71 -15.51
N PHE A 717 -47.05 -12.69 -15.27
CA PHE A 717 -45.68 -12.84 -14.80
C PHE A 717 -45.21 -11.62 -14.01
N TRP A 718 -44.17 -11.81 -13.21
CA TRP A 718 -43.44 -10.76 -12.51
C TRP A 718 -42.26 -10.29 -13.36
N THR A 719 -42.06 -8.99 -13.42
CA THR A 719 -40.96 -8.37 -14.16
C THR A 719 -40.42 -7.16 -13.40
N GLY A 720 -39.29 -6.69 -13.86
CA GLY A 720 -38.52 -5.61 -13.29
C GLY A 720 -37.07 -5.78 -13.67
N ASP A 721 -36.23 -5.08 -12.91
CA ASP A 721 -34.79 -4.99 -13.12
C ASP A 721 -34.09 -5.24 -11.79
N ALA A 722 -32.87 -5.78 -11.83
CA ALA A 722 -32.03 -5.91 -10.65
C ALA A 722 -30.68 -5.23 -10.90
N LEU A 723 -30.20 -4.49 -9.90
CA LEU A 723 -28.85 -3.98 -9.83
C LEU A 723 -28.15 -4.73 -8.70
N ASP A 724 -26.93 -5.14 -8.97
CA ASP A 724 -26.04 -5.77 -8.00
C ASP A 724 -24.70 -5.04 -8.05
N HIS A 725 -24.10 -4.89 -6.88
CA HIS A 725 -22.83 -4.23 -6.73
C HIS A 725 -22.10 -4.93 -5.59
N ASP A 726 -21.03 -5.64 -5.94
CA ASP A 726 -20.16 -6.39 -5.03
C ASP A 726 -18.78 -5.71 -4.80
N GLY A 727 -18.67 -4.41 -5.10
CA GLY A 727 -17.48 -3.58 -4.89
C GLY A 727 -17.47 -2.76 -3.59
N ALA A 728 -16.29 -2.43 -3.08
CA ALA A 728 -16.13 -1.73 -1.80
C ALA A 728 -16.98 -0.44 -1.69
N GLY A 729 -17.58 -0.21 -0.51
CA GLY A 729 -18.41 0.96 -0.22
C GLY A 729 -19.86 0.91 -0.75
N GLN A 730 -20.25 -0.15 -1.46
CA GLN A 730 -21.57 -0.33 -2.08
C GLN A 730 -22.76 -0.11 -1.13
N ARG A 731 -23.79 0.59 -1.60
CA ARG A 731 -25.05 0.77 -0.86
C ARG A 731 -26.23 0.86 -1.82
N SER A 732 -27.31 0.15 -1.52
CA SER A 732 -28.60 0.29 -2.21
C SER A 732 -29.39 1.49 -1.67
N GLY A 733 -30.18 2.14 -2.53
CA GLY A 733 -31.04 3.27 -2.19
C GLY A 733 -32.46 3.11 -2.75
N VAL A 734 -33.46 3.47 -1.93
CA VAL A 734 -34.88 3.51 -2.34
C VAL A 734 -35.52 4.81 -1.83
N PRO A 735 -36.23 5.58 -2.66
CA PRO A 735 -36.79 6.87 -2.26
C PRO A 735 -37.81 6.71 -1.13
N GLY A 736 -37.65 7.50 -0.08
CA GLY A 736 -38.46 7.43 1.15
C GLY A 736 -37.93 6.44 2.20
N HIS A 737 -36.91 5.64 1.87
CA HIS A 737 -36.22 4.73 2.80
C HIS A 737 -34.73 5.06 2.95
N GLY A 738 -34.18 5.92 2.08
CA GLY A 738 -32.77 6.31 2.11
C GLY A 738 -31.86 5.14 1.74
N THR A 739 -30.68 5.10 2.35
CA THR A 739 -29.71 4.02 2.20
C THR A 739 -30.18 2.75 2.91
N ILE A 740 -30.23 1.63 2.20
CA ILE A 740 -30.57 0.33 2.75
C ILE A 740 -29.34 -0.26 3.45
N THR A 741 -29.38 -0.34 4.78
CA THR A 741 -28.27 -0.85 5.61
C THR A 741 -28.48 -2.29 6.08
N ASN A 742 -29.67 -2.87 5.86
CA ASN A 742 -30.01 -4.20 6.32
C ASN A 742 -29.53 -5.27 5.31
N GLY A 743 -28.75 -6.24 5.78
CA GLY A 743 -28.35 -7.41 4.97
C GLY A 743 -29.47 -8.43 4.75
N THR A 744 -30.56 -8.36 5.52
CA THR A 744 -31.75 -9.19 5.30
C THR A 744 -32.67 -8.54 4.26
N PRO A 745 -33.00 -9.22 3.16
CA PRO A 745 -33.81 -8.63 2.10
C PRO A 745 -35.25 -8.34 2.54
N ALA A 746 -35.78 -7.17 2.18
CA ALA A 746 -37.12 -6.72 2.53
C ALA A 746 -37.80 -5.90 1.41
N ASP A 747 -39.12 -5.70 1.53
CA ASP A 747 -39.91 -4.85 0.64
C ASP A 747 -39.82 -3.38 1.07
N TYR A 748 -39.48 -2.51 0.13
CA TYR A 748 -39.37 -1.06 0.26
C TYR A 748 -40.25 -0.39 -0.80
N PRO A 749 -41.51 -0.04 -0.50
CA PRO A 749 -42.37 0.69 -1.42
C PRO A 749 -41.79 2.09 -1.70
N PRO A 750 -41.46 2.42 -2.96
CA PRO A 750 -40.75 3.65 -3.28
C PRO A 750 -41.71 4.86 -3.32
N THR A 751 -41.26 6.00 -2.82
CA THR A 751 -42.02 7.27 -2.85
C THR A 751 -41.81 8.09 -4.14
N ALA A 752 -40.78 7.75 -4.91
CA ALA A 752 -40.45 8.31 -6.22
C ALA A 752 -40.08 7.15 -7.18
N PRO A 753 -40.14 7.32 -8.52
CA PRO A 753 -40.05 6.20 -9.45
C PRO A 753 -38.60 5.79 -9.73
N TRP A 754 -37.79 5.50 -8.71
CA TRP A 754 -36.41 5.03 -8.92
C TRP A 754 -35.96 4.02 -7.88
N VAL A 755 -34.97 3.21 -8.25
CA VAL A 755 -34.08 2.48 -7.34
C VAL A 755 -32.65 2.82 -7.73
N GLY A 756 -31.74 2.85 -6.76
CA GLY A 756 -30.37 3.30 -7.01
C GLY A 756 -29.33 2.55 -6.21
N MET A 757 -28.08 2.76 -6.59
CA MET A 757 -26.90 2.29 -5.89
C MET A 757 -25.82 3.36 -5.89
N THR A 758 -24.93 3.32 -4.92
CA THR A 758 -23.74 4.18 -4.84
C THR A 758 -22.56 3.34 -4.39
N GLY A 759 -21.36 3.74 -4.78
CA GLY A 759 -20.12 3.06 -4.42
C GLY A 759 -19.27 3.87 -3.45
N SER A 760 -17.95 3.72 -3.63
CA SER A 760 -16.91 4.37 -2.83
C SER A 760 -16.60 5.82 -3.19
N ASP A 761 -17.01 6.27 -4.37
CA ASP A 761 -16.82 7.63 -4.85
C ASP A 761 -18.14 8.41 -4.84
N ARG A 762 -18.11 9.62 -5.40
CA ARG A 762 -19.29 10.49 -5.54
C ARG A 762 -20.20 10.07 -6.70
N GLN A 763 -20.18 8.81 -7.12
CA GLN A 763 -21.01 8.34 -8.22
C GLN A 763 -22.26 7.62 -7.73
N THR A 764 -23.40 7.98 -8.28
CA THR A 764 -24.69 7.34 -8.01
C THR A 764 -25.26 6.78 -9.30
N TYR A 765 -25.64 5.50 -9.24
CA TYR A 765 -26.32 4.76 -10.28
C TYR A 765 -27.82 4.73 -10.01
N GLY A 766 -28.64 4.87 -11.04
CA GLY A 766 -30.09 4.87 -10.90
C GLY A 766 -30.81 4.19 -12.06
N LEU A 767 -31.87 3.45 -11.73
CA LEU A 767 -32.91 3.06 -12.67
C LEU A 767 -34.16 3.90 -12.39
N LEU A 768 -34.45 4.85 -13.26
CA LEU A 768 -35.58 5.79 -13.12
C LEU A 768 -36.72 5.38 -14.05
N TYR A 769 -37.83 4.94 -13.47
CA TYR A 769 -39.04 4.45 -14.12
C TYR A 769 -40.03 5.58 -14.45
N GLU A 770 -41.06 5.27 -15.26
CA GLU A 770 -42.15 6.21 -15.57
C GLU A 770 -43.15 6.41 -14.42
N ASP A 771 -43.25 5.44 -13.51
CA ASP A 771 -44.22 5.43 -12.42
C ASP A 771 -43.71 4.65 -11.18
N THR A 772 -44.41 4.78 -10.06
CA THR A 772 -44.13 4.07 -8.79
C THR A 772 -44.91 2.75 -8.66
N GLY A 773 -45.46 2.21 -9.75
CA GLY A 773 -46.25 1.00 -9.80
C GLY A 773 -45.43 -0.29 -9.70
N PHE A 774 -44.44 -0.31 -8.80
CA PHE A 774 -43.59 -1.44 -8.46
C PHE A 774 -43.23 -1.41 -6.96
N VAL A 775 -42.78 -2.53 -6.42
CA VAL A 775 -42.17 -2.61 -5.08
C VAL A 775 -40.67 -2.84 -5.25
N ALA A 776 -39.83 -2.09 -4.55
CA ALA A 776 -38.41 -2.40 -4.49
C ALA A 776 -38.18 -3.52 -3.47
N TYR A 777 -37.53 -4.60 -3.87
CA TYR A 777 -37.06 -5.65 -2.96
C TYR A 777 -35.54 -5.53 -2.91
N ALA A 778 -34.97 -5.30 -1.73
CA ALA A 778 -33.57 -4.93 -1.61
C ALA A 778 -32.92 -5.54 -0.37
N ALA A 779 -31.61 -5.72 -0.46
CA ALA A 779 -30.70 -5.86 0.67
C ALA A 779 -29.56 -4.86 0.50
N TYR A 780 -28.72 -4.75 1.54
CA TYR A 780 -27.57 -3.85 1.60
C TYR A 780 -26.86 -3.62 0.24
N ASN A 781 -26.48 -4.69 -0.48
CA ASN A 781 -25.66 -4.64 -1.70
C ASN A 781 -26.40 -4.90 -3.03
N TRP A 782 -27.72 -5.08 -3.02
CA TRP A 782 -28.50 -5.25 -4.26
C TRP A 782 -29.92 -4.74 -4.12
N VAL A 783 -30.50 -4.30 -5.23
CA VAL A 783 -31.90 -3.82 -5.28
C VAL A 783 -32.56 -4.27 -6.56
N MET A 784 -33.83 -4.69 -6.47
CA MET A 784 -34.63 -5.02 -7.63
C MET A 784 -36.01 -4.37 -7.58
N SER A 785 -36.51 -3.93 -8.73
CA SER A 785 -37.90 -3.52 -8.90
C SER A 785 -38.77 -4.74 -9.18
N GLN A 786 -39.99 -4.77 -8.65
CA GLN A 786 -40.92 -5.88 -8.86
C GLN A 786 -42.31 -5.37 -9.22
N ARG A 787 -42.82 -5.78 -10.38
CA ARG A 787 -44.21 -5.54 -10.79
C ARG A 787 -44.82 -6.73 -11.49
N GLN A 788 -46.12 -6.91 -11.34
CA GLN A 788 -46.85 -7.98 -12.01
C GLN A 788 -47.57 -7.45 -13.25
N VAL A 789 -47.49 -8.20 -14.35
CA VAL A 789 -48.10 -7.85 -15.63
C VAL A 789 -48.90 -9.04 -16.14
N THR A 790 -50.03 -8.77 -16.78
CA THR A 790 -50.80 -9.77 -17.54
C THR A 790 -50.97 -9.31 -18.98
N LEU A 791 -50.64 -10.18 -19.93
CA LEU A 791 -50.74 -9.91 -21.37
C LEU A 791 -51.66 -10.94 -22.04
N ALA A 792 -52.69 -10.48 -22.74
CA ALA A 792 -53.45 -11.33 -23.65
C ALA A 792 -52.61 -11.72 -24.90
N PRO A 793 -53.03 -12.73 -25.68
CA PRO A 793 -52.37 -13.10 -26.93
C PRO A 793 -52.18 -11.90 -27.87
N GLY A 794 -50.95 -11.67 -28.34
CA GLY A 794 -50.60 -10.57 -29.22
C GLY A 794 -50.40 -9.22 -28.53
N GLU A 795 -50.71 -9.09 -27.24
CA GLU A 795 -50.49 -7.85 -26.50
C GLU A 795 -49.02 -7.61 -26.17
N THR A 796 -48.70 -6.35 -25.94
CA THR A 796 -47.36 -5.91 -25.54
C THR A 796 -47.42 -5.07 -24.28
N PHE A 797 -46.40 -5.24 -23.44
CA PHE A 797 -46.11 -4.33 -22.33
C PHE A 797 -44.68 -3.82 -22.51
N THR A 798 -44.47 -2.52 -22.29
CA THR A 798 -43.12 -1.93 -22.35
C THR A 798 -42.75 -1.37 -21.00
N LEU A 799 -41.66 -1.87 -20.43
CA LEU A 799 -41.02 -1.29 -19.25
C LEU A 799 -40.00 -0.25 -19.72
N ARG A 800 -40.29 1.03 -19.49
CA ARG A 800 -39.38 2.14 -19.80
C ARG A 800 -38.68 2.62 -18.54
N ARG A 801 -37.39 2.89 -18.67
CA ARG A 801 -36.56 3.49 -17.64
C ARG A 801 -35.37 4.23 -18.22
N ARG A 802 -34.82 5.14 -17.43
CA ARG A 802 -33.53 5.77 -17.67
C ARG A 802 -32.50 5.10 -16.77
N ILE A 803 -31.39 4.66 -17.35
CA ILE A 803 -30.22 4.12 -16.65
C ILE A 803 -29.25 5.28 -16.50
N ALA A 804 -29.08 5.81 -15.29
CA ALA A 804 -28.25 6.97 -15.02
C ALA A 804 -26.98 6.57 -14.26
N ALA A 805 -25.88 7.24 -14.57
CA ALA A 805 -24.70 7.36 -13.71
C ALA A 805 -24.35 8.83 -13.63
N VAL A 806 -24.28 9.36 -12.40
CA VAL A 806 -24.08 10.79 -12.16
C VAL A 806 -23.22 11.05 -10.94
N ASP A 807 -22.51 12.17 -10.95
CA ASP A 807 -21.88 12.71 -9.75
C ASP A 807 -22.95 13.25 -8.79
N CYS A 808 -22.96 12.78 -7.54
CA CYS A 808 -23.93 13.19 -6.53
C CYS A 808 -23.54 14.49 -5.79
N GLY A 809 -22.32 14.99 -5.96
CA GLY A 809 -21.78 16.17 -5.30
C GLY A 809 -21.40 15.97 -3.84
N GLU A 810 -21.38 17.04 -3.06
CA GLU A 810 -20.93 17.01 -1.65
C GLU A 810 -22.08 16.78 -0.64
N GLY A 811 -23.25 16.37 -1.12
CA GLY A 811 -24.41 16.14 -0.26
C GLY A 811 -24.23 14.93 0.67
N ALA A 812 -24.86 14.99 1.85
CA ALA A 812 -24.85 13.87 2.80
C ALA A 812 -25.65 12.65 2.30
N ASP A 813 -26.67 12.87 1.48
CA ASP A 813 -27.45 11.82 0.82
C ASP A 813 -27.02 11.71 -0.67
N PRO A 814 -26.29 10.66 -1.06
CA PRO A 814 -25.86 10.48 -2.43
C PRO A 814 -27.03 10.28 -3.40
N PHE A 815 -28.17 9.76 -2.94
CA PHE A 815 -29.31 9.45 -3.80
C PHE A 815 -30.19 10.64 -4.14
N ALA A 816 -30.06 11.76 -3.41
CA ALA A 816 -30.83 12.98 -3.67
C ALA A 816 -30.63 13.54 -5.09
N VAL A 817 -29.54 13.16 -5.77
CA VAL A 817 -29.34 13.49 -7.19
C VAL A 817 -30.37 12.84 -8.11
N LEU A 818 -30.83 11.62 -7.78
CA LEU A 818 -31.78 10.87 -8.61
C LEU A 818 -33.18 11.50 -8.63
N ASP A 819 -33.59 12.18 -7.56
CA ASP A 819 -34.87 12.91 -7.50
C ASP A 819 -34.91 14.12 -8.45
N ARG A 820 -33.74 14.60 -8.90
CA ARG A 820 -33.61 15.78 -9.78
C ARG A 820 -33.54 15.41 -11.26
N LEU A 821 -33.38 14.13 -11.59
CA LEU A 821 -33.26 13.60 -12.95
C LEU A 821 -34.63 13.22 -13.49
#